data_AF-A0A9W9FD94-F1
#
_entry.id   AF-A0A9W9FD94-F1
#
_cell.length_a   1.000
_cell.length_b   1.000
_cell.length_c   1.000
_cell.angle_alpha   90.00
_cell.angle_beta   90.00
_cell.angle_gamma   90.00
#
_symmetry.space_group_name_H-M   'P 1'
#
loop_
_entity.id
_entity.type
_entity.pdbx_description
1 polymer ?
#
loop_
_entity_poly.entity_id
_entity_poly.type
_entity_poly.pdbx_seq_one_letter_code
_entity_poly.pdbx_strand_id
1 'polypeptide(L)'
;MDPKMYLAENVLNERRTVTYRKACVSWRKKTSTHACYLGFSLNFIAAKMPRGLKASTQHTSFPDSKSRQSPPATNGHAKDEDEVMQSSPYLPSSMPNPDSSPDSSRVSSIIIAREEDLEDAKSTFQSISTIQIYSLQPDVLQDLNTLTDVCREVATAHAQDDPLECGAQWGMIQNRKVKPKSEASVPAKRPLQKEEAPAKPTPKTEEQRQPTSGSESQSSAKPATKAPAPKREKSNLFNSFAKAKPKQKTATPTESVRVTHAVYLDGQSTRSETSYNSLHIAVVLDDASEDEQEELFPDFKDKSGDKAASANRESKKEREEKLKQMMEDEDADGMIPSSRRLSEWIPYASTDEEMPDADDEPQREPTPVEPSPPSKPIELKEEATSQGGRRRGKRQVMKKRTVKDEEGYLVTREEPTWESFSEDEPAPVKKKTAGNVPKGKGAKPGQGNIMSFFGKNAVSGRDSSALAKRACPDYTSYAAKPHGPYSEGPLKLPFQRPAEACRTFSSSAVEKVIDDMTSRLVDKDLAQLFRNAFPNTLDTTIKWHVNGSSPTSSKRNVRRDGSDWSGAQTFIVTGDINAEWLRDSTNQLTNYHKLTGQDKNLYTLILGAINTQAEFVIQSPYCNAFQPPSISGVKPENNTQQDIVRPPYSRSFVYECKYELDSLAHFLMLGTEFHENTGSTEFLTDRWFMALNTVLRVIDAESLPTFNSENQFVTNQYTFQRKTNIGTETLNLQGVGNPLNSETGLIRSAFRPSDDATILGFFIPPNAMMAVQLQKIAKVVKKAGGHDDLAVKLEQRGKKLAAAVREHGIVNHAKYGDVYAFEVDGYGSRILMDDANIPSLLSLPYLGFLDKSDEVYQNTRKMITDKAGNPYYLEGPEFHGIGGPHIGLENAWPMSLLMQAQTSDNDTEIMKSINLVRDSSLLGLVHESIDVTNITAYTRPWFSWANSVFSQTLLKVAAERPHLIFGEGAEPYNI
;
A
#
# COMPACT_ATOMS: atom_id res chain seq x y z
N MET A 1 17.52 26.19 45.23
CA MET A 1 16.43 25.58 46.01
C MET A 1 16.98 24.42 46.81
N ASP A 2 16.40 24.07 47.97
CA ASP A 2 16.78 22.82 48.67
C ASP A 2 16.21 21.61 47.89
N PRO A 3 17.05 20.61 47.52
CA PRO A 3 16.60 19.36 46.92
C PRO A 3 15.43 18.67 47.64
N LYS A 4 15.40 18.69 48.99
CA LYS A 4 14.32 18.05 49.76
C LYS A 4 12.99 18.80 49.60
N MET A 5 13.02 20.12 49.64
CA MET A 5 11.83 20.96 49.42
C MET A 5 11.32 20.83 47.98
N TYR A 6 12.22 20.90 46.98
CA TYR A 6 11.86 20.78 45.57
C TYR A 6 11.18 19.43 45.27
N LEU A 7 11.70 18.31 45.79
CA LEU A 7 11.09 16.98 45.59
C LEU A 7 9.78 16.82 46.37
N ALA A 8 9.67 17.37 47.57
CA ALA A 8 8.40 17.36 48.31
C ALA A 8 7.32 18.16 47.57
N GLU A 9 7.66 19.30 47.00
CA GLU A 9 6.75 20.12 46.22
C GLU A 9 6.36 19.44 44.89
N ASN A 10 7.33 19.08 44.05
CA ASN A 10 7.05 18.55 42.71
C ASN A 10 6.50 17.12 42.74
N VAL A 11 7.06 16.21 43.56
CA VAL A 11 6.69 14.78 43.55
C VAL A 11 5.53 14.47 44.50
N LEU A 12 5.49 15.08 45.70
CA LEU A 12 4.48 14.74 46.72
C LEU A 12 3.25 15.65 46.69
N ASN A 13 3.43 16.97 46.47
CA ASN A 13 2.30 17.91 46.40
C ASN A 13 1.71 17.99 44.98
N GLU A 14 2.54 18.22 43.96
CA GLU A 14 2.10 18.38 42.56
C GLU A 14 1.99 17.05 41.78
N ARG A 15 2.47 15.92 42.33
CA ARG A 15 2.48 14.59 41.68
C ARG A 15 3.14 14.53 40.30
N ARG A 16 4.19 15.33 40.07
CA ARG A 16 4.95 15.36 38.81
C ARG A 16 6.10 14.35 38.83
N THR A 17 6.31 13.69 37.68
CA THR A 17 7.53 12.91 37.39
C THR A 17 8.74 13.83 37.35
N VAL A 18 9.77 13.52 38.16
CA VAL A 18 11.03 14.27 38.18
C VAL A 18 12.15 13.40 37.65
N THR A 19 12.72 13.79 36.50
CA THR A 19 13.90 13.16 35.91
C THR A 19 15.19 13.80 36.43
N TYR A 20 16.29 13.07 36.36
CA TYR A 20 17.60 13.57 36.79
C TYR A 20 18.02 14.85 36.03
N ARG A 21 17.65 15.01 34.75
CA ARG A 21 17.91 16.23 33.95
C ARG A 21 17.15 17.44 34.49
N LYS A 22 15.84 17.30 34.77
CA LYS A 22 15.02 18.40 35.30
C LYS A 22 15.50 18.82 36.70
N ALA A 23 15.97 17.88 37.51
CA ALA A 23 16.66 18.17 38.77
C ALA A 23 18.01 18.89 38.56
N CYS A 24 18.85 18.44 37.62
CA CYS A 24 20.14 19.07 37.31
C CYS A 24 20.00 20.56 36.95
N VAL A 25 19.07 20.88 36.04
CA VAL A 25 18.73 22.26 35.65
C VAL A 25 18.22 23.06 36.86
N SER A 26 17.29 22.49 37.63
CA SER A 26 16.65 23.17 38.77
C SER A 26 17.58 23.45 39.95
N TRP A 27 18.64 22.65 40.14
CA TRP A 27 19.57 22.79 41.28
C TRP A 27 20.98 23.29 40.88
N ARG A 28 21.29 23.41 39.57
CA ARG A 28 22.56 23.91 39.02
C ARG A 28 23.82 23.23 39.59
N LYS A 29 23.83 21.89 39.65
CA LYS A 29 25.00 21.08 40.05
C LYS A 29 25.34 20.01 38.99
N LYS A 30 26.54 19.45 39.04
CA LYS A 30 27.02 18.41 38.11
C LYS A 30 26.25 17.09 38.26
N THR A 31 26.20 16.30 37.18
CA THR A 31 25.36 15.10 37.03
C THR A 31 25.64 14.00 38.06
N SER A 32 26.91 13.67 38.32
CA SER A 32 27.28 12.59 39.25
C SER A 32 26.89 12.88 40.70
N THR A 33 26.90 14.15 41.11
CA THR A 33 26.44 14.57 42.44
C THR A 33 24.91 14.41 42.58
N HIS A 34 24.15 14.51 41.49
CA HIS A 34 22.69 14.34 41.51
C HIS A 34 22.23 12.90 41.72
N ALA A 35 22.91 11.91 41.12
CA ALA A 35 22.59 10.50 41.35
C ALA A 35 22.66 10.14 42.85
N CYS A 36 23.66 10.67 43.56
CA CYS A 36 23.79 10.53 45.01
C CYS A 36 22.65 11.23 45.78
N TYR A 37 22.27 12.45 45.40
CA TYR A 37 21.14 13.15 46.03
C TYR A 37 19.79 12.45 45.77
N LEU A 38 19.56 11.89 44.58
CA LEU A 38 18.36 11.13 44.24
C LEU A 38 18.27 9.85 45.08
N GLY A 39 19.35 9.06 45.17
CA GLY A 39 19.42 7.89 46.05
C GLY A 39 19.19 8.24 47.53
N PHE A 40 19.80 9.32 48.02
CA PHE A 40 19.61 9.77 49.40
C PHE A 40 18.18 10.30 49.66
N SER A 41 17.53 10.88 48.64
CA SER A 41 16.15 11.35 48.74
C SER A 41 15.11 10.22 48.72
N LEU A 42 15.41 9.09 48.06
CA LEU A 42 14.53 7.93 48.02
C LEU A 42 14.26 7.41 49.45
N ASN A 43 15.31 7.28 50.28
CA ASN A 43 15.18 6.95 51.71
C ASN A 43 14.38 8.01 52.51
N PHE A 44 14.57 9.30 52.23
CA PHE A 44 13.84 10.38 52.91
C PHE A 44 12.34 10.41 52.56
N ILE A 45 11.99 10.04 51.33
CA ILE A 45 10.60 10.03 50.85
C ILE A 45 9.90 8.72 51.22
N ALA A 46 10.57 7.57 51.13
CA ALA A 46 10.04 6.28 51.59
C ALA A 46 9.66 6.31 53.08
N ALA A 47 10.43 7.04 53.91
CA ALA A 47 10.10 7.28 55.31
C ALA A 47 8.82 8.12 55.54
N LYS A 48 8.29 8.80 54.51
CA LYS A 48 7.02 9.55 54.55
C LYS A 48 5.87 8.87 53.78
N MET A 49 6.16 8.06 52.76
CA MET A 49 5.18 7.25 52.03
C MET A 49 5.72 5.83 51.78
N PRO A 50 5.55 4.89 52.73
CA PRO A 50 6.22 3.58 52.69
C PRO A 50 5.83 2.63 51.53
N ARG A 51 4.85 2.98 50.69
CA ARG A 51 4.32 2.17 49.57
C ARG A 51 3.81 3.01 48.39
N GLY A 52 4.31 4.24 48.21
CA GLY A 52 3.71 5.24 47.32
C GLY A 52 4.70 6.02 46.46
N LEU A 53 5.83 5.43 46.10
CA LEU A 53 6.81 5.98 45.16
C LEU A 53 7.36 4.86 44.28
N LYS A 54 7.71 5.20 43.04
CA LYS A 54 8.35 4.31 42.07
C LYS A 54 9.60 4.96 41.47
N ALA A 55 10.64 4.15 41.26
CA ALA A 55 11.86 4.55 40.60
C ALA A 55 11.96 4.00 39.15
N SER A 56 12.75 4.69 38.34
CA SER A 56 13.27 4.15 37.07
C SER A 56 14.79 4.20 37.12
N THR A 57 15.45 3.17 36.61
CA THR A 57 16.86 2.87 36.90
C THR A 57 17.66 2.68 35.61
N GLN A 58 18.84 3.30 35.54
CA GLN A 58 19.75 3.23 34.40
C GLN A 58 20.95 2.32 34.71
N HIS A 59 21.25 1.42 33.78
CA HIS A 59 22.34 0.44 33.81
C HIS A 59 23.47 0.83 32.85
N THR A 60 24.69 0.37 33.14
CA THR A 60 25.89 0.54 32.29
C THR A 60 26.75 -0.73 32.37
N SER A 61 26.90 -1.47 31.27
CA SER A 61 27.47 -2.84 31.28
C SER A 61 27.93 -3.31 29.89
N PHE A 62 28.76 -4.36 29.85
CA PHE A 62 29.19 -5.03 28.62
C PHE A 62 28.36 -6.31 28.37
N PRO A 63 28.04 -6.67 27.10
CA PRO A 63 27.36 -7.92 26.73
C PRO A 63 28.32 -9.13 26.66
N ASP A 64 27.77 -10.34 26.68
CA ASP A 64 28.53 -11.61 26.64
C ASP A 64 29.01 -11.98 25.23
N SER A 65 30.08 -12.77 25.14
CA SER A 65 30.64 -13.30 23.88
C SER A 65 31.22 -14.69 24.09
N LYS A 66 30.63 -15.71 23.45
CA LYS A 66 31.15 -17.09 23.46
C LYS A 66 31.85 -17.42 22.14
N SER A 67 32.85 -18.28 22.22
CA SER A 67 34.03 -18.22 21.34
C SER A 67 34.17 -19.41 20.40
N ARG A 68 35.01 -19.21 19.37
CA ARG A 68 35.80 -20.28 18.74
C ARG A 68 37.27 -19.82 18.71
N GLN A 69 38.20 -20.74 18.95
CA GLN A 69 39.61 -20.44 19.23
C GLN A 69 40.50 -20.61 17.99
N SER A 70 41.63 -19.90 17.95
CA SER A 70 42.75 -20.12 17.02
C SER A 70 44.10 -20.20 17.78
N PRO A 71 45.09 -20.96 17.26
CA PRO A 71 46.43 -21.12 17.84
C PRO A 71 47.42 -19.98 17.44
N PRO A 72 48.66 -19.92 17.99
CA PRO A 72 49.40 -18.65 18.13
C PRO A 72 50.33 -18.24 16.96
N ALA A 73 50.78 -16.99 17.02
CA ALA A 73 51.47 -16.22 15.98
C ALA A 73 53.01 -16.35 15.92
N THR A 74 53.61 -15.71 14.91
CA THR A 74 55.05 -15.38 14.82
C THR A 74 55.28 -14.00 14.17
N ASN A 75 56.46 -13.41 14.34
CA ASN A 75 56.75 -11.98 14.10
C ASN A 75 57.34 -11.66 12.70
N GLY A 76 57.18 -10.43 12.20
CA GLY A 76 57.89 -9.90 11.01
C GLY A 76 57.75 -8.38 10.82
N HIS A 77 58.86 -7.66 10.67
CA HIS A 77 58.93 -6.18 10.74
C HIS A 77 58.92 -5.46 9.37
N ALA A 78 58.23 -4.30 9.35
CA ALA A 78 58.68 -2.99 8.82
C ALA A 78 58.66 -2.61 7.30
N LYS A 79 57.89 -1.52 7.06
CA LYS A 79 58.29 -0.21 6.46
C LYS A 79 58.14 0.10 4.95
N ASP A 80 57.80 1.38 4.77
CA ASP A 80 58.06 2.33 3.67
C ASP A 80 57.11 2.40 2.45
N GLU A 81 57.25 3.50 1.70
CA GLU A 81 56.15 4.31 1.13
C GLU A 81 56.15 4.34 -0.42
N ASP A 82 54.99 4.61 -1.05
CA ASP A 82 54.80 5.65 -2.11
C ASP A 82 53.49 5.50 -2.92
N GLU A 83 53.10 6.58 -3.63
CA GLU A 83 51.89 6.68 -4.48
C GLU A 83 52.15 6.28 -5.95
N VAL A 84 51.11 5.80 -6.67
CA VAL A 84 50.80 6.14 -8.08
C VAL A 84 49.46 5.51 -8.51
N MET A 85 48.71 6.16 -9.40
CA MET A 85 47.47 5.63 -10.00
C MET A 85 47.68 5.13 -11.44
N GLN A 86 47.08 3.99 -11.83
CA GLN A 86 46.46 3.85 -13.16
C GLN A 86 45.47 2.68 -13.32
N SER A 87 44.77 2.72 -14.44
CA SER A 87 43.61 1.94 -14.94
C SER A 87 43.66 0.40 -14.93
N SER A 88 42.46 -0.17 -14.77
CA SER A 88 42.01 -1.54 -15.15
C SER A 88 42.26 -1.90 -16.64
N PRO A 89 42.06 -3.15 -17.16
CA PRO A 89 41.26 -4.25 -16.55
C PRO A 89 41.63 -5.75 -16.83
N TYR A 90 40.78 -6.65 -16.30
CA TYR A 90 40.38 -7.99 -16.79
C TYR A 90 41.18 -9.30 -16.51
N LEU A 91 40.70 -10.06 -15.50
CA LEU A 91 40.66 -11.56 -15.37
C LEU A 91 42.00 -12.36 -15.21
N PRO A 92 42.00 -13.70 -14.96
CA PRO A 92 41.72 -14.25 -13.61
C PRO A 92 42.62 -15.43 -13.14
N SER A 93 43.00 -15.52 -11.85
CA SER A 93 43.54 -16.78 -11.29
C SER A 93 43.56 -16.89 -9.76
N SER A 94 42.85 -17.90 -9.25
CA SER A 94 43.27 -18.84 -8.18
C SER A 94 43.69 -18.36 -6.77
N MET A 95 42.74 -18.49 -5.83
CA MET A 95 42.92 -18.97 -4.44
C MET A 95 43.66 -18.06 -3.41
N PRO A 96 43.49 -18.30 -2.09
CA PRO A 96 43.47 -17.22 -1.10
C PRO A 96 44.73 -17.10 -0.22
N ASN A 97 44.79 -15.99 0.54
CA ASN A 97 45.70 -15.80 1.66
C ASN A 97 44.87 -15.44 2.92
N PRO A 98 45.14 -16.00 4.12
CA PRO A 98 44.24 -15.90 5.28
C PRO A 98 44.56 -14.74 6.24
N ASP A 99 43.65 -14.58 7.21
CA ASP A 99 43.78 -13.89 8.50
C ASP A 99 44.13 -12.38 8.54
N SER A 100 43.09 -11.57 8.77
CA SER A 100 43.18 -10.41 9.64
C SER A 100 42.29 -10.62 10.87
N SER A 101 42.77 -10.21 12.05
CA SER A 101 42.15 -10.56 13.34
C SER A 101 40.90 -9.73 13.66
N PRO A 102 39.86 -10.29 14.32
CA PRO A 102 38.66 -9.55 14.69
C PRO A 102 38.97 -8.52 15.79
N ASP A 103 38.66 -7.25 15.52
CA ASP A 103 38.82 -6.18 16.50
C ASP A 103 37.71 -6.28 17.56
N SER A 104 38.07 -6.79 18.75
CA SER A 104 37.16 -7.08 19.86
C SER A 104 36.67 -5.80 20.55
N SER A 105 35.84 -5.02 19.85
CA SER A 105 35.28 -3.77 20.37
C SER A 105 34.39 -4.04 21.59
N ARG A 106 34.84 -3.62 22.78
CA ARG A 106 34.08 -3.73 24.03
C ARG A 106 32.89 -2.75 24.03
N VAL A 107 31.74 -3.19 23.51
CA VAL A 107 30.50 -2.42 23.51
C VAL A 107 30.01 -2.19 24.94
N SER A 108 29.85 -0.92 25.35
CA SER A 108 29.20 -0.56 26.61
C SER A 108 27.74 -0.20 26.33
N SER A 109 26.82 -1.08 26.70
CA SER A 109 25.38 -0.90 26.53
C SER A 109 24.74 -0.19 27.73
N ILE A 110 23.65 0.52 27.47
CA ILE A 110 22.88 1.28 28.46
C ILE A 110 21.40 0.87 28.32
N ILE A 111 20.81 0.42 29.42
CA ILE A 111 19.37 0.09 29.51
C ILE A 111 18.75 0.95 30.62
N ILE A 112 17.51 1.40 30.39
CA ILE A 112 16.66 2.04 31.41
C ILE A 112 15.51 1.07 31.69
N ALA A 113 15.37 0.64 32.94
CA ALA A 113 14.34 -0.28 33.41
C ALA A 113 13.43 0.38 34.45
N ARG A 114 12.21 -0.13 34.63
CA ARG A 114 11.38 0.21 35.81
C ARG A 114 11.87 -0.59 37.02
N GLU A 115 11.48 -0.15 38.21
CA GLU A 115 11.81 -0.83 39.47
C GLU A 115 11.26 -2.27 39.52
N GLU A 116 10.11 -2.55 38.90
CA GLU A 116 9.58 -3.91 38.75
C GLU A 116 10.37 -4.80 37.77
N ASP A 117 10.91 -4.27 36.67
CA ASP A 117 11.67 -5.06 35.67
C ASP A 117 13.17 -5.17 36.02
N LEU A 118 13.58 -4.73 37.21
CA LEU A 118 14.97 -4.45 37.56
C LEU A 118 15.85 -5.71 37.60
N GLU A 119 15.34 -6.83 38.11
CA GLU A 119 16.09 -8.09 38.17
C GLU A 119 16.18 -8.76 36.79
N ASP A 120 15.12 -8.68 35.97
CA ASP A 120 15.13 -9.17 34.59
C ASP A 120 16.15 -8.39 33.76
N ALA A 121 16.17 -7.05 33.88
CA ALA A 121 17.16 -6.20 33.22
C ALA A 121 18.61 -6.51 33.67
N LYS A 122 18.84 -6.78 34.97
CA LYS A 122 20.16 -7.22 35.48
C LYS A 122 20.60 -8.54 34.87
N SER A 123 19.68 -9.48 34.63
CA SER A 123 20.01 -10.80 34.07
C SER A 123 20.64 -10.75 32.67
N THR A 124 20.41 -9.67 31.92
CA THR A 124 20.94 -9.48 30.56
C THR A 124 22.42 -9.10 30.48
N PHE A 125 23.13 -8.94 31.61
CA PHE A 125 24.49 -8.40 31.66
C PHE A 125 25.49 -9.28 32.43
N GLN A 126 26.68 -9.46 31.87
CA GLN A 126 27.75 -10.25 32.50
C GLN A 126 28.41 -9.54 33.69
N SER A 127 28.53 -8.21 33.66
CA SER A 127 29.05 -7.41 34.77
C SER A 127 28.50 -5.98 34.76
N ILE A 128 27.85 -5.56 35.85
CA ILE A 128 27.23 -4.23 35.98
C ILE A 128 28.22 -3.27 36.64
N SER A 129 28.61 -2.20 35.94
CA SER A 129 29.57 -1.21 36.48
C SER A 129 28.93 -0.17 37.39
N THR A 130 27.70 0.27 37.08
CA THR A 130 26.95 1.25 37.88
C THR A 130 25.45 1.09 37.69
N ILE A 131 24.69 1.32 38.77
CA ILE A 131 23.24 1.42 38.80
C ILE A 131 22.89 2.83 39.30
N GLN A 132 22.06 3.58 38.57
CA GLN A 132 21.68 4.96 38.95
C GLN A 132 20.17 5.20 38.78
N ILE A 133 19.57 5.97 39.69
CA ILE A 133 18.15 6.35 39.63
C ILE A 133 17.97 7.49 38.60
N TYR A 134 17.21 7.20 37.54
CA TYR A 134 16.97 8.08 36.40
C TYR A 134 15.79 9.05 36.63
N SER A 135 14.74 8.58 37.30
CA SER A 135 13.58 9.39 37.70
C SER A 135 12.88 8.86 38.94
N LEU A 136 12.21 9.75 39.68
CA LEU A 136 11.30 9.43 40.78
C LEU A 136 9.87 9.87 40.43
N GLN A 137 8.89 9.01 40.73
CA GLN A 137 7.49 9.15 40.30
C GLN A 137 6.50 8.69 41.39
N PRO A 138 5.30 9.29 41.49
CA PRO A 138 4.30 8.92 42.50
C PRO A 138 3.45 7.69 42.11
N ASP A 139 3.30 7.42 40.81
CA ASP A 139 2.41 6.41 40.23
C ASP A 139 3.18 5.57 39.18
N VAL A 140 2.64 4.43 38.75
CA VAL A 140 3.30 3.52 37.78
C VAL A 140 3.26 4.11 36.36
N LEU A 141 4.41 4.16 35.70
CA LEU A 141 4.53 4.73 34.36
C LEU A 141 3.97 3.77 33.28
N GLN A 142 2.87 4.18 32.64
CA GLN A 142 2.25 3.41 31.55
C GLN A 142 2.94 3.61 30.18
N ASP A 143 3.60 4.75 29.95
CA ASP A 143 4.35 5.02 28.73
C ASP A 143 5.67 5.76 29.03
N LEU A 144 6.78 5.19 28.54
CA LEU A 144 8.13 5.74 28.62
C LEU A 144 8.28 7.08 27.88
N ASN A 145 7.45 7.37 26.86
CA ASN A 145 7.50 8.64 26.12
C ASN A 145 7.26 9.87 27.00
N THR A 146 6.61 9.72 28.15
CA THR A 146 6.45 10.80 29.15
C THR A 146 7.81 11.31 29.68
N LEU A 147 8.86 10.48 29.69
CA LEU A 147 10.22 10.90 30.01
C LEU A 147 10.84 11.76 28.89
N THR A 148 10.42 11.53 27.65
CA THR A 148 10.81 12.31 26.47
C THR A 148 10.17 13.69 26.49
N ASP A 149 8.91 13.83 26.92
CA ASP A 149 8.26 15.15 27.06
C ASP A 149 8.94 16.02 28.12
N VAL A 150 9.41 15.45 29.23
CA VAL A 150 10.25 16.18 30.22
C VAL A 150 11.58 16.63 29.60
N CYS A 151 12.15 15.87 28.66
CA CYS A 151 13.35 16.29 27.92
C CYS A 151 13.03 17.38 26.88
N ARG A 152 11.86 17.32 26.23
CA ARG A 152 11.36 18.32 25.28
C ARG A 152 11.09 19.66 25.97
N GLU A 153 10.50 19.64 27.17
CA GLU A 153 10.31 20.82 28.03
C GLU A 153 11.64 21.54 28.30
N VAL A 154 12.67 20.81 28.77
CA VAL A 154 14.01 21.36 29.00
C VAL A 154 14.62 21.91 27.71
N ALA A 155 14.53 21.17 26.60
CA ALA A 155 15.06 21.60 25.30
C ALA A 155 14.38 22.88 24.78
N THR A 156 13.07 23.07 25.00
CA THR A 156 12.37 24.31 24.62
C THR A 156 12.68 25.48 25.55
N ALA A 157 12.77 25.24 26.86
CA ALA A 157 13.07 26.28 27.85
C ALA A 157 14.51 26.84 27.73
N HIS A 158 15.44 26.01 27.23
CA HIS A 158 16.86 26.34 27.11
C HIS A 158 17.36 26.39 25.65
N ALA A 159 16.46 26.59 24.69
CA ALA A 159 16.76 26.59 23.24
C ALA A 159 17.69 27.71 22.75
N GLN A 160 18.24 28.54 23.65
CA GLN A 160 19.10 29.70 23.34
C GLN A 160 20.50 29.61 23.99
N ASP A 161 20.75 28.67 24.90
CA ASP A 161 22.08 28.46 25.49
C ASP A 161 22.84 27.36 24.72
N ASP A 162 24.18 27.40 24.67
CA ASP A 162 24.97 26.43 23.90
C ASP A 162 24.95 25.03 24.56
N PRO A 163 24.50 23.96 23.88
CA PRO A 163 24.49 22.59 24.42
C PRO A 163 25.88 22.04 24.81
N LEU A 164 26.97 22.56 24.24
CA LEU A 164 28.34 22.17 24.57
C LEU A 164 28.82 22.86 25.86
N GLU A 165 28.52 24.14 26.05
CA GLU A 165 28.86 24.86 27.29
C GLU A 165 27.93 24.50 28.47
N CYS A 166 26.62 24.48 28.22
CA CYS A 166 25.60 24.26 29.24
C CYS A 166 25.28 22.78 29.50
N GLY A 167 25.73 21.85 28.64
CA GLY A 167 25.42 20.41 28.76
C GLY A 167 25.80 19.78 30.11
N ALA A 168 26.87 20.26 30.75
CA ALA A 168 27.29 19.83 32.09
C ALA A 168 26.36 20.31 33.23
N GLN A 169 25.51 21.31 32.98
CA GLN A 169 24.46 21.81 33.89
C GLN A 169 23.10 21.14 33.58
N TRP A 170 22.83 20.82 32.32
CA TRP A 170 21.60 20.13 31.87
C TRP A 170 21.57 18.63 32.15
N GLY A 171 22.66 18.06 32.68
CA GLY A 171 22.79 16.62 32.93
C GLY A 171 23.07 15.80 31.67
N MET A 172 23.60 16.40 30.60
CA MET A 172 23.99 15.65 29.41
C MET A 172 25.29 14.88 29.64
N ILE A 173 25.33 13.63 29.17
CA ILE A 173 26.54 12.79 29.22
C ILE A 173 27.36 13.09 27.96
N GLN A 174 28.25 14.07 28.05
CA GLN A 174 29.12 14.48 26.93
C GLN A 174 30.19 13.42 26.65
N ASN A 175 30.28 12.96 25.39
CA ASN A 175 31.32 12.03 24.95
C ASN A 175 32.66 12.76 24.76
N ARG A 176 33.65 12.43 25.60
CA ARG A 176 35.00 13.03 25.58
C ARG A 176 35.80 12.86 24.28
N LYS A 177 35.36 12.00 23.35
CA LYS A 177 36.01 11.83 22.03
C LYS A 177 35.47 12.78 20.95
N VAL A 178 34.43 13.56 21.22
CA VAL A 178 33.89 14.53 20.25
C VAL A 178 34.84 15.72 20.12
N LYS A 179 35.58 15.79 19.01
CA LYS A 179 36.25 17.02 18.58
C LYS A 179 35.24 17.95 17.93
N PRO A 180 35.23 19.27 18.22
CA PRO A 180 34.44 20.23 17.44
C PRO A 180 34.96 20.28 16.00
N LYS A 181 34.06 20.46 15.03
CA LYS A 181 34.45 20.84 13.66
C LYS A 181 34.87 22.31 13.68
N SER A 182 36.00 22.62 13.04
CA SER A 182 36.40 24.00 12.76
C SER A 182 35.46 24.63 11.75
N GLU A 183 34.86 25.75 12.15
CA GLU A 183 34.25 26.83 11.35
C GLU A 183 33.63 26.46 10.00
N ALA A 184 32.30 26.33 10.00
CA ALA A 184 31.45 26.74 8.88
C ALA A 184 30.54 27.88 9.37
N SER A 185 30.28 28.87 8.52
CA SER A 185 29.75 30.18 8.92
C SER A 185 28.40 30.15 9.64
N VAL A 186 28.32 30.80 10.81
CA VAL A 186 27.06 31.08 11.51
C VAL A 186 26.29 32.19 10.76
N PRO A 187 25.02 31.99 10.36
CA PRO A 187 24.20 33.05 9.78
C PRO A 187 23.98 34.21 10.76
N ALA A 188 24.04 35.45 10.26
CA ALA A 188 23.98 36.64 11.10
C ALA A 188 22.66 36.77 11.88
N LYS A 189 22.74 37.27 13.12
CA LYS A 189 21.59 37.47 14.02
C LYS A 189 20.54 38.40 13.39
N ARG A 190 19.36 37.85 13.06
CA ARG A 190 18.17 38.67 12.77
C ARG A 190 17.54 39.14 14.09
N PRO A 191 17.35 40.44 14.34
CA PRO A 191 16.78 40.90 15.60
C PRO A 191 15.34 40.44 15.80
N LEU A 192 15.03 39.93 16.99
CA LEU A 192 13.64 39.72 17.42
C LEU A 192 12.98 41.08 17.65
N GLN A 193 11.88 41.35 16.96
CA GLN A 193 11.02 42.48 17.28
C GLN A 193 10.36 42.23 18.63
N LYS A 194 10.45 43.20 19.55
CA LYS A 194 9.67 43.20 20.78
C LYS A 194 8.21 43.50 20.47
N GLU A 195 7.31 42.70 21.02
CA GLU A 195 5.99 43.21 21.42
C GLU A 195 6.16 44.01 22.72
N GLU A 196 5.62 45.24 22.78
CA GLU A 196 5.47 45.97 24.05
C GLU A 196 3.99 46.33 24.29
N ALA A 197 3.58 46.19 25.56
CA ALA A 197 2.19 46.30 25.99
C ALA A 197 1.71 47.77 26.07
N PRO A 198 0.39 48.04 25.95
CA PRO A 198 -0.12 49.40 25.76
C PRO A 198 -0.09 50.26 27.03
N ALA A 199 0.38 51.51 26.88
CA ALA A 199 0.35 52.54 27.93
C ALA A 199 -0.76 53.59 27.70
N LYS A 200 -1.19 54.24 28.79
CA LYS A 200 -2.18 55.35 28.81
C LYS A 200 -1.49 56.71 29.11
N PRO A 201 -2.16 57.88 28.98
CA PRO A 201 -1.60 58.97 28.17
C PRO A 201 -1.26 60.28 28.94
N THR A 202 -0.97 61.36 28.16
CA THR A 202 -1.02 62.81 28.48
C THR A 202 0.11 63.43 29.33
N PRO A 203 0.35 64.77 29.28
CA PRO A 203 0.09 65.80 28.21
C PRO A 203 1.21 66.89 28.02
N LYS A 204 0.93 67.92 27.19
CA LYS A 204 1.54 69.30 27.12
C LYS A 204 2.91 69.46 26.41
N THR A 205 3.31 70.63 25.87
CA THR A 205 2.63 71.87 25.36
C THR A 205 3.64 72.72 24.52
N GLU A 206 3.10 73.59 23.66
CA GLU A 206 3.67 74.72 22.87
C GLU A 206 5.07 75.31 23.20
N GLU A 207 5.86 75.66 22.16
CA GLU A 207 6.15 77.05 21.71
C GLU A 207 6.93 77.04 20.35
N GLN A 208 6.47 77.72 19.29
CA GLN A 208 6.69 79.12 18.86
C GLN A 208 8.10 79.50 18.33
N ARG A 209 8.27 79.62 16.99
CA ARG A 209 8.37 80.93 16.27
C ARG A 209 8.63 80.85 14.74
N GLN A 210 8.08 81.85 14.05
CA GLN A 210 8.28 82.31 12.65
C GLN A 210 9.19 83.58 12.66
N PRO A 211 9.46 84.35 11.56
CA PRO A 211 8.88 84.41 10.19
C PRO A 211 9.98 84.39 9.08
N THR A 212 9.81 84.73 7.78
CA THR A 212 8.76 85.36 6.92
C THR A 212 8.60 84.50 5.62
N SER A 213 8.04 84.83 4.43
CA SER A 213 7.13 85.84 3.78
C SER A 213 6.79 85.27 2.37
N GLY A 214 5.76 85.67 1.61
CA GLY A 214 4.65 86.62 1.78
C GLY A 214 4.06 87.06 0.42
N SER A 215 2.81 87.55 0.38
CA SER A 215 2.03 88.07 -0.79
C SER A 215 1.66 87.05 -1.91
N GLU A 216 0.47 87.06 -2.54
CA GLU A 216 -0.71 87.94 -2.36
C GLU A 216 -2.06 87.26 -2.77
N SER A 217 -3.20 87.76 -2.23
CA SER A 217 -4.65 87.67 -2.65
C SER A 217 -5.17 86.54 -3.58
N GLN A 218 -6.36 85.91 -3.45
CA GLN A 218 -7.59 85.96 -2.59
C GLN A 218 -8.53 84.79 -3.08
N SER A 219 -9.75 84.45 -2.62
CA SER A 219 -10.57 84.42 -1.36
C SER A 219 -11.86 83.57 -1.69
N SER A 220 -12.89 83.21 -0.90
CA SER A 220 -13.37 83.47 0.48
C SER A 220 -14.42 82.39 0.95
N ALA A 221 -15.17 82.64 2.04
CA ALA A 221 -16.56 82.16 2.36
C ALA A 221 -17.01 80.66 2.34
N LYS A 222 -16.59 79.85 3.34
CA LYS A 222 -17.35 79.22 4.48
C LYS A 222 -18.91 79.05 4.45
N PRO A 223 -19.56 78.23 5.37
CA PRO A 223 -19.11 77.09 6.23
C PRO A 223 -20.16 75.94 6.57
N ALA A 224 -19.73 74.94 7.39
CA ALA A 224 -20.51 74.21 8.47
C ALA A 224 -21.56 73.09 8.07
N THR A 225 -21.96 72.07 8.88
CA THR A 225 -21.58 71.56 10.25
C THR A 225 -22.05 70.10 10.58
N LYS A 226 -21.24 69.35 11.37
CA LYS A 226 -21.55 68.35 12.46
C LYS A 226 -22.43 67.07 12.25
N ALA A 227 -22.22 66.09 13.17
CA ALA A 227 -22.81 64.73 13.29
C ALA A 227 -23.98 64.67 14.35
N PRO A 228 -24.57 63.53 14.85
CA PRO A 228 -24.05 62.14 15.06
C PRO A 228 -25.06 60.96 14.80
N ALA A 229 -24.70 59.73 15.22
CA ALA A 229 -25.58 58.52 15.28
C ALA A 229 -26.27 58.36 16.67
N PRO A 230 -27.34 57.52 16.84
CA PRO A 230 -27.12 56.11 17.29
C PRO A 230 -28.28 55.07 17.09
N LYS A 231 -28.03 53.83 17.60
CA LYS A 231 -28.97 52.79 18.14
C LYS A 231 -29.67 51.73 17.24
N ARG A 232 -29.82 50.55 17.87
CA ARG A 232 -30.71 49.38 17.59
C ARG A 232 -32.21 49.76 17.79
N GLU A 233 -33.25 48.97 17.46
CA GLU A 233 -33.39 47.51 17.21
C GLU A 233 -34.72 47.15 16.49
N LYS A 234 -34.79 45.96 15.85
CA LYS A 234 -35.99 45.13 15.56
C LYS A 234 -37.07 45.56 14.52
N SER A 235 -37.83 44.52 14.15
CA SER A 235 -39.15 44.46 13.47
C SER A 235 -39.35 45.02 12.05
N ASN A 236 -39.20 44.12 11.07
CA ASN A 236 -40.29 43.48 10.30
C ASN A 236 -41.49 44.28 9.74
N LEU A 237 -41.90 43.78 8.55
CA LEU A 237 -43.24 43.68 7.94
C LEU A 237 -43.78 44.84 7.06
N PHE A 238 -43.75 44.56 5.74
CA PHE A 238 -44.78 44.87 4.73
C PHE A 238 -44.92 46.36 4.30
N ASN A 239 -45.46 46.69 3.13
CA ASN A 239 -46.21 45.88 2.16
C ASN A 239 -46.00 46.33 0.70
N SER A 240 -46.12 45.39 -0.26
CA SER A 240 -46.54 45.66 -1.64
C SER A 240 -46.94 44.36 -2.37
N PHE A 241 -48.26 44.19 -2.49
CA PHE A 241 -49.10 43.19 -3.18
C PHE A 241 -48.53 42.47 -4.45
N ALA A 242 -49.01 41.28 -4.85
CA ALA A 242 -50.32 40.66 -4.60
C ALA A 242 -50.37 39.10 -4.61
N LYS A 243 -51.42 38.54 -3.98
CA LYS A 243 -52.28 37.35 -4.31
C LYS A 243 -51.69 36.16 -5.13
N ALA A 244 -51.98 34.88 -4.86
CA ALA A 244 -52.64 34.18 -3.74
C ALA A 244 -52.34 32.65 -3.78
N LYS A 245 -52.68 31.91 -2.71
CA LYS A 245 -52.49 30.44 -2.50
C LYS A 245 -53.86 29.68 -2.62
N PRO A 246 -54.02 28.33 -2.45
CA PRO A 246 -53.09 27.29 -1.94
C PRO A 246 -53.10 25.87 -2.62
N LYS A 247 -52.13 25.00 -2.23
CA LYS A 247 -52.19 23.53 -1.86
C LYS A 247 -53.10 22.53 -2.66
N GLN A 248 -52.81 21.22 -2.82
CA GLN A 248 -51.85 20.29 -2.19
C GLN A 248 -51.69 18.94 -2.96
N LYS A 249 -50.59 18.21 -2.68
CA LYS A 249 -50.44 16.72 -2.64
C LYS A 249 -50.51 15.83 -3.92
N THR A 250 -49.44 15.02 -4.06
CA THR A 250 -49.35 13.58 -4.44
C THR A 250 -49.73 13.05 -5.84
N ALA A 251 -48.92 12.06 -6.24
CA ALA A 251 -49.16 10.95 -7.19
C ALA A 251 -48.90 11.16 -8.70
N THR A 252 -48.03 10.28 -9.23
CA THR A 252 -47.99 9.71 -10.60
C THR A 252 -49.15 8.70 -10.80
N PRO A 253 -49.39 8.04 -11.96
CA PRO A 253 -48.58 7.93 -13.21
C PRO A 253 -49.39 8.01 -14.55
N THR A 254 -48.74 7.67 -15.68
CA THR A 254 -49.35 7.15 -16.96
C THR A 254 -50.27 8.13 -17.74
N GLU A 255 -50.58 7.98 -19.05
CA GLU A 255 -50.28 7.03 -20.16
C GLU A 255 -49.58 7.80 -21.32
N SER A 256 -48.78 7.24 -22.25
CA SER A 256 -48.98 6.15 -23.26
C SER A 256 -49.69 6.59 -24.57
N VAL A 257 -49.56 5.80 -25.66
CA VAL A 257 -49.89 6.11 -27.08
C VAL A 257 -48.91 7.15 -27.70
N ARG A 258 -47.91 6.85 -28.55
CA ARG A 258 -47.60 5.77 -29.53
C ARG A 258 -48.29 5.96 -30.90
N VAL A 259 -47.64 5.49 -31.99
CA VAL A 259 -48.13 5.33 -33.40
C VAL A 259 -48.10 6.61 -34.26
N THR A 260 -47.56 6.68 -35.50
CA THR A 260 -46.62 5.84 -36.31
C THR A 260 -46.06 6.63 -37.52
N HIS A 261 -44.98 6.11 -38.13
CA HIS A 261 -44.62 6.14 -39.58
C HIS A 261 -44.92 7.37 -40.47
N ALA A 262 -43.87 7.85 -41.15
CA ALA A 262 -43.77 7.73 -42.61
C ALA A 262 -42.29 7.61 -43.04
N VAL A 263 -42.02 7.01 -44.21
CA VAL A 263 -40.69 6.83 -44.82
C VAL A 263 -40.72 7.47 -46.20
N TYR A 264 -39.63 8.09 -46.67
CA TYR A 264 -39.32 8.10 -48.10
C TYR A 264 -37.82 8.10 -48.42
N LEU A 265 -37.51 7.38 -49.50
CA LEU A 265 -36.26 7.24 -50.27
C LEU A 265 -36.06 8.47 -51.19
N ASP A 266 -34.94 8.75 -51.88
CA ASP A 266 -33.54 8.24 -51.97
C ASP A 266 -32.74 9.34 -52.74
N GLY A 267 -31.40 9.28 -52.81
CA GLY A 267 -30.60 10.25 -53.59
C GLY A 267 -29.08 9.99 -53.58
N GLN A 268 -28.48 9.84 -54.76
CA GLN A 268 -27.08 9.40 -54.93
C GLN A 268 -26.08 10.52 -55.23
N SER A 269 -24.80 10.23 -54.90
CA SER A 269 -23.57 10.65 -55.59
C SER A 269 -23.15 12.13 -55.58
N THR A 270 -21.96 12.41 -55.03
CA THR A 270 -20.75 12.68 -55.83
C THR A 270 -19.49 12.74 -54.95
N ARG A 271 -18.29 12.80 -55.55
CA ARG A 271 -16.98 12.73 -54.90
C ARG A 271 -16.14 13.96 -55.24
N SER A 272 -15.57 14.62 -54.24
CA SER A 272 -14.56 15.67 -54.41
C SER A 272 -13.58 15.70 -53.23
N GLU A 273 -12.30 15.93 -53.54
CA GLU A 273 -11.20 16.04 -52.58
C GLU A 273 -10.84 17.53 -52.41
N THR A 274 -10.55 18.01 -51.19
CA THR A 274 -9.39 18.88 -50.88
C THR A 274 -9.30 19.32 -49.41
N SER A 275 -8.06 19.47 -48.92
CA SER A 275 -7.58 20.30 -47.79
C SER A 275 -8.40 20.38 -46.49
N TYR A 276 -7.88 19.76 -45.42
CA TYR A 276 -8.11 20.25 -44.06
C TYR A 276 -7.26 21.52 -43.82
N ASN A 277 -7.90 22.62 -43.41
CA ASN A 277 -7.22 23.76 -42.81
C ASN A 277 -7.31 23.67 -41.28
N SER A 278 -6.19 23.93 -40.59
CA SER A 278 -6.17 24.02 -39.13
C SER A 278 -6.90 25.28 -38.66
N LEU A 279 -7.62 25.19 -37.54
CA LEU A 279 -8.39 26.31 -36.99
C LEU A 279 -8.08 26.45 -35.49
N HIS A 280 -7.00 27.17 -35.20
CA HIS A 280 -6.68 27.60 -33.83
C HIS A 280 -7.76 28.57 -33.32
N ILE A 281 -8.22 28.35 -32.09
CA ILE A 281 -8.99 29.34 -31.33
C ILE A 281 -8.06 29.92 -30.27
N ALA A 282 -7.90 31.25 -30.29
CA ALA A 282 -7.00 31.96 -29.37
C ALA A 282 -7.63 32.16 -27.99
N VAL A 283 -6.78 32.23 -26.97
CA VAL A 283 -7.11 32.80 -25.65
C VAL A 283 -6.24 34.05 -25.48
N VAL A 284 -6.86 35.15 -25.06
CA VAL A 284 -6.20 36.44 -24.89
C VAL A 284 -5.47 36.48 -23.54
N LEU A 285 -4.26 37.03 -23.55
CA LEU A 285 -3.52 37.46 -22.36
C LEU A 285 -3.41 38.99 -22.42
N ASP A 286 -3.74 39.66 -21.32
CA ASP A 286 -3.50 41.09 -21.14
C ASP A 286 -2.10 41.33 -20.54
N ASP A 287 -1.52 42.49 -20.86
CA ASP A 287 -0.12 42.83 -20.66
C ASP A 287 0.13 43.68 -19.39
N ALA A 288 1.35 43.62 -18.86
CA ALA A 288 1.83 44.43 -17.74
C ALA A 288 3.35 44.58 -17.79
N SER A 289 3.80 45.66 -18.44
CA SER A 289 5.21 46.03 -18.65
C SER A 289 5.90 46.63 -17.43
N GLU A 290 7.21 46.41 -17.29
CA GLU A 290 8.17 47.43 -16.85
C GLU A 290 9.58 47.07 -17.37
N ASP A 291 10.44 48.09 -17.57
CA ASP A 291 11.69 48.02 -18.32
C ASP A 291 12.94 47.68 -17.47
N GLU A 292 14.03 47.24 -18.11
CA GLU A 292 15.33 47.97 -18.10
C GLU A 292 16.35 47.37 -19.10
N GLN A 293 17.41 48.12 -19.41
CA GLN A 293 18.46 47.78 -20.38
C GLN A 293 19.84 47.73 -19.70
N GLU A 294 20.77 46.93 -20.23
CA GLU A 294 22.15 47.39 -20.50
C GLU A 294 22.90 46.45 -21.47
N GLU A 295 23.90 46.98 -22.17
CA GLU A 295 24.66 46.31 -23.22
C GLU A 295 26.05 45.86 -22.73
N LEU A 296 26.59 44.74 -23.28
CA LEU A 296 28.02 44.72 -23.64
C LEU A 296 28.36 43.66 -24.72
N PHE A 297 28.79 44.15 -25.88
CA PHE A 297 29.42 43.39 -26.98
C PHE A 297 30.93 43.74 -27.03
N PRO A 298 31.81 42.91 -27.64
CA PRO A 298 32.04 43.04 -29.09
C PRO A 298 32.26 41.74 -29.88
N ASP A 299 31.93 41.86 -31.18
CA ASP A 299 32.24 40.99 -32.31
C ASP A 299 33.67 40.40 -32.36
N PHE A 300 33.80 39.28 -33.08
CA PHE A 300 34.82 39.17 -34.12
C PHE A 300 34.23 38.61 -35.43
N LYS A 301 34.51 39.28 -36.56
CA LYS A 301 34.11 38.89 -37.92
C LYS A 301 35.33 38.72 -38.80
N ASP A 302 35.37 37.65 -39.58
CA ASP A 302 36.03 37.47 -40.90
C ASP A 302 36.10 35.95 -41.22
N LYS A 303 36.11 35.46 -42.48
CA LYS A 303 36.05 36.14 -43.78
C LYS A 303 35.38 35.27 -44.87
N SER A 304 35.04 35.93 -45.98
CA SER A 304 34.38 35.44 -47.19
C SER A 304 35.04 34.26 -47.94
N GLY A 305 34.21 33.44 -48.60
CA GLY A 305 34.55 32.63 -49.79
C GLY A 305 33.26 32.32 -50.58
N ASP A 306 33.25 32.53 -51.90
CA ASP A 306 32.02 32.56 -52.73
C ASP A 306 32.21 31.88 -54.11
N LYS A 307 31.11 31.33 -54.66
CA LYS A 307 30.89 30.77 -56.02
C LYS A 307 31.67 29.54 -56.50
N ALA A 308 30.92 28.43 -56.63
CA ALA A 308 30.79 27.66 -57.88
C ALA A 308 29.40 26.98 -57.92
N ALA A 309 28.87 26.65 -59.10
CA ALA A 309 27.51 26.09 -59.24
C ALA A 309 27.36 25.11 -60.42
N SER A 310 26.35 24.23 -60.30
CA SER A 310 25.67 23.41 -61.35
C SER A 310 25.77 21.89 -61.17
N ALA A 311 24.65 21.21 -61.47
CA ALA A 311 24.39 19.76 -61.51
C ALA A 311 24.74 18.94 -60.24
N ASN A 312 23.92 17.98 -59.79
CA ASN A 312 22.90 17.20 -60.49
C ASN A 312 21.59 17.08 -59.67
N ARG A 313 20.45 16.81 -60.32
CA ARG A 313 19.13 16.70 -59.66
C ARG A 313 18.31 15.54 -60.27
N GLU A 314 18.79 14.31 -60.07
CA GLU A 314 18.04 13.09 -60.44
C GLU A 314 16.62 13.13 -59.85
N SER A 315 15.63 12.69 -60.63
CA SER A 315 14.23 12.78 -60.22
C SER A 315 13.80 11.56 -59.39
N LYS A 316 12.85 11.74 -58.46
CA LYS A 316 12.37 10.64 -57.60
C LYS A 316 11.86 9.42 -58.41
N LYS A 317 11.31 9.68 -59.60
CA LYS A 317 10.78 8.68 -60.52
C LYS A 317 11.86 7.83 -61.20
N GLU A 318 13.00 8.43 -61.51
CA GLU A 318 14.15 7.77 -62.15
C GLU A 318 14.84 6.76 -61.21
N ARG A 319 14.82 7.05 -59.89
CA ARG A 319 15.24 6.12 -58.84
C ARG A 319 14.23 4.97 -58.64
N GLU A 320 12.95 5.23 -58.88
CA GLU A 320 11.87 4.24 -58.79
C GLU A 320 11.89 3.27 -59.97
N GLU A 321 12.14 3.76 -61.19
CA GLU A 321 12.37 2.95 -62.40
C GLU A 321 13.67 2.12 -62.30
N LYS A 322 14.78 2.68 -61.76
CA LYS A 322 16.00 1.89 -61.44
C LYS A 322 15.76 0.79 -60.39
N LEU A 323 14.97 1.07 -59.35
CA LEU A 323 14.64 0.06 -58.33
C LEU A 323 13.79 -1.08 -58.93
N LYS A 324 12.89 -0.74 -59.85
CA LYS A 324 12.06 -1.72 -60.57
C LYS A 324 12.87 -2.60 -61.53
N GLN A 325 13.85 -2.06 -62.26
CA GLN A 325 14.73 -2.89 -63.10
C GLN A 325 15.53 -3.91 -62.27
N MET A 326 16.05 -3.52 -61.10
CA MET A 326 16.72 -4.45 -60.18
C MET A 326 15.79 -5.51 -59.56
N MET A 327 14.47 -5.45 -59.79
CA MET A 327 13.50 -6.49 -59.45
C MET A 327 13.00 -7.29 -60.66
N GLU A 328 13.48 -6.98 -61.87
CA GLU A 328 13.09 -7.66 -63.12
C GLU A 328 14.24 -8.51 -63.73
N ASP A 329 15.46 -8.45 -63.16
CA ASP A 329 16.68 -9.09 -63.68
C ASP A 329 17.15 -10.36 -62.89
N GLU A 330 16.52 -10.77 -61.77
CA GLU A 330 16.91 -12.00 -61.02
C GLU A 330 16.03 -13.24 -61.27
N ASP A 331 15.04 -13.17 -62.16
CA ASP A 331 14.03 -14.23 -62.36
C ASP A 331 14.23 -15.05 -63.67
N ALA A 332 15.46 -15.49 -63.96
CA ALA A 332 15.79 -16.22 -65.21
C ALA A 332 17.02 -17.17 -65.19
N ASP A 333 17.01 -18.24 -64.40
CA ASP A 333 17.60 -19.58 -64.74
C ASP A 333 17.47 -20.58 -63.56
N GLY A 334 16.84 -21.77 -63.68
CA GLY A 334 16.08 -22.32 -64.79
C GLY A 334 15.43 -23.71 -64.52
N MET A 335 14.38 -24.02 -65.29
CA MET A 335 13.75 -25.32 -65.60
C MET A 335 13.22 -26.31 -64.51
N ILE A 336 11.89 -26.26 -64.34
CA ILE A 336 10.90 -27.37 -64.20
C ILE A 336 11.08 -28.52 -65.25
N PRO A 337 10.43 -29.73 -65.19
CA PRO A 337 9.10 -30.02 -64.57
C PRO A 337 8.81 -31.42 -63.96
N SER A 338 7.57 -31.53 -63.44
CA SER A 338 6.63 -32.68 -63.60
C SER A 338 6.35 -33.60 -62.40
N SER A 339 5.11 -34.11 -62.38
CA SER A 339 4.48 -34.88 -61.31
C SER A 339 4.35 -36.37 -61.64
N ARG A 340 4.27 -37.24 -60.61
CA ARG A 340 3.18 -38.23 -60.38
C ARG A 340 3.48 -39.26 -59.26
N ARG A 341 2.41 -39.63 -58.55
CA ARG A 341 2.05 -40.96 -57.99
C ARG A 341 3.10 -41.86 -57.29
N LEU A 342 2.76 -42.17 -56.02
CA LEU A 342 2.68 -43.51 -55.38
C LEU A 342 3.89 -44.46 -55.29
N SER A 343 3.89 -45.15 -54.14
CA SER A 343 4.37 -46.51 -53.84
C SER A 343 5.88 -46.82 -53.86
N GLU A 344 6.33 -47.27 -52.68
CA GLU A 344 7.28 -48.37 -52.43
C GLU A 344 8.78 -48.19 -52.73
N TRP A 345 9.58 -48.22 -51.65
CA TRP A 345 10.52 -49.34 -51.43
C TRP A 345 10.83 -49.54 -49.92
N ILE A 346 10.71 -50.79 -49.47
CA ILE A 346 11.09 -51.35 -48.16
C ILE A 346 11.71 -52.72 -48.49
N PRO A 347 12.97 -53.02 -48.08
CA PRO A 347 13.20 -53.99 -46.98
C PRO A 347 14.52 -53.73 -46.19
N TYR A 348 14.89 -54.39 -45.08
CA TYR A 348 14.31 -55.55 -44.35
C TYR A 348 14.74 -55.57 -42.85
N ALA A 349 13.96 -56.29 -42.03
CA ALA A 349 14.21 -57.02 -40.74
C ALA A 349 15.43 -56.71 -39.82
N SER A 350 15.40 -56.95 -38.50
CA SER A 350 14.43 -57.63 -37.58
C SER A 350 14.22 -56.80 -36.29
N THR A 351 13.69 -57.22 -35.13
CA THR A 351 13.16 -58.47 -34.48
C THR A 351 12.20 -57.95 -33.37
N ASP A 352 11.04 -58.52 -32.99
CA ASP A 352 10.66 -59.88 -32.53
C ASP A 352 11.13 -60.13 -31.07
N GLU A 353 10.33 -60.54 -30.06
CA GLU A 353 8.91 -60.92 -29.84
C GLU A 353 8.52 -60.47 -28.38
N GLU A 354 7.29 -60.30 -27.85
CA GLU A 354 5.86 -60.22 -28.28
C GLU A 354 5.04 -59.47 -27.16
N MET A 355 3.69 -59.52 -27.16
CA MET A 355 2.76 -59.14 -26.07
C MET A 355 1.48 -60.01 -26.15
N PRO A 356 0.96 -60.55 -25.04
CA PRO A 356 -0.47 -60.87 -24.94
C PRO A 356 -1.15 -60.46 -23.63
N ASP A 357 -2.47 -60.25 -23.70
CA ASP A 357 -3.37 -60.01 -22.56
C ASP A 357 -3.98 -61.30 -21.96
N ALA A 358 -4.64 -61.14 -20.80
CA ALA A 358 -5.79 -61.90 -20.26
C ALA A 358 -5.60 -62.99 -19.16
N ASP A 359 -6.52 -62.89 -18.18
CA ASP A 359 -7.21 -63.89 -17.35
C ASP A 359 -6.57 -64.67 -16.14
N ASP A 360 -7.44 -64.80 -15.12
CA ASP A 360 -7.58 -65.75 -14.00
C ASP A 360 -6.69 -65.76 -12.72
N GLU A 361 -7.34 -66.08 -11.59
CA GLU A 361 -6.75 -66.36 -10.26
C GLU A 361 -6.14 -67.78 -10.16
N PRO A 362 -5.33 -68.08 -9.12
CA PRO A 362 -5.89 -68.98 -8.09
C PRO A 362 -5.43 -68.77 -6.61
N GLN A 363 -6.41 -68.89 -5.72
CA GLN A 363 -6.49 -69.73 -4.48
C GLN A 363 -5.24 -70.50 -3.94
N ARG A 364 -5.06 -70.82 -2.63
CA ARG A 364 -5.69 -70.42 -1.33
C ARG A 364 -5.09 -71.21 -0.11
N GLU A 365 -4.75 -70.54 1.01
CA GLU A 365 -4.57 -71.06 2.41
C GLU A 365 -3.44 -72.13 2.69
N PRO A 366 -3.05 -72.47 3.96
CA PRO A 366 -3.71 -72.28 5.27
C PRO A 366 -2.87 -71.64 6.44
N THR A 367 -3.47 -71.63 7.65
CA THR A 367 -3.08 -70.90 8.89
C THR A 367 -2.48 -71.83 9.99
N PRO A 368 -1.94 -71.31 11.14
CA PRO A 368 -2.72 -70.79 12.31
C PRO A 368 -2.14 -69.45 12.90
N VAL A 369 -2.80 -68.56 13.68
CA VAL A 369 -3.80 -68.66 14.79
C VAL A 369 -3.10 -69.07 16.12
N GLU A 370 -3.21 -68.44 17.31
CA GLU A 370 -4.22 -67.63 18.08
C GLU A 370 -3.45 -66.71 19.12
N PRO A 371 -4.02 -66.02 20.15
CA PRO A 371 -5.42 -65.61 20.43
C PRO A 371 -5.62 -64.13 20.86
N SER A 372 -6.88 -63.69 20.94
CA SER A 372 -7.30 -62.42 21.59
C SER A 372 -8.57 -62.59 22.45
N PRO A 373 -8.59 -62.19 23.75
CA PRO A 373 -9.74 -62.28 24.65
C PRO A 373 -10.70 -61.05 24.56
N PRO A 374 -11.95 -61.13 25.07
CA PRO A 374 -13.09 -61.00 24.15
C PRO A 374 -14.14 -59.91 24.47
N SER A 375 -15.11 -59.77 23.55
CA SER A 375 -16.22 -58.80 23.58
C SER A 375 -17.56 -59.39 24.08
N LYS A 376 -18.47 -58.51 24.53
CA LYS A 376 -19.96 -58.64 24.52
C LYS A 376 -20.63 -57.43 25.21
N PRO A 377 -21.93 -57.15 24.99
CA PRO A 377 -22.83 -57.62 23.91
C PRO A 377 -23.40 -56.45 23.06
N ILE A 378 -24.29 -56.79 22.11
CA ILE A 378 -24.96 -55.87 21.18
C ILE A 378 -26.33 -55.45 21.74
N GLU A 379 -26.79 -54.23 21.46
CA GLU A 379 -28.22 -53.90 21.50
C GLU A 379 -28.64 -53.02 20.29
N LEU A 380 -29.91 -53.13 19.94
CA LEU A 380 -30.56 -52.93 18.63
C LEU A 380 -30.43 -51.54 17.96
N LYS A 381 -30.54 -51.53 16.62
CA LYS A 381 -31.07 -50.37 15.87
C LYS A 381 -32.57 -50.27 16.11
N GLU A 382 -33.08 -49.05 16.30
CA GLU A 382 -34.49 -48.72 16.04
C GLU A 382 -34.60 -47.66 14.94
N GLU A 383 -35.58 -47.82 14.06
CA GLU A 383 -35.83 -46.90 12.94
C GLU A 383 -36.82 -45.80 13.35
N ALA A 384 -36.49 -44.54 13.08
CA ALA A 384 -37.34 -43.40 13.41
C ALA A 384 -38.47 -43.19 12.39
N THR A 385 -39.43 -44.13 12.30
CA THR A 385 -40.66 -43.94 11.53
C THR A 385 -41.57 -42.87 12.15
N SER A 386 -42.15 -42.00 11.32
CA SER A 386 -42.85 -40.79 11.76
C SER A 386 -44.38 -40.86 11.65
N GLN A 387 -45.08 -40.78 12.79
CA GLN A 387 -46.49 -40.36 12.85
C GLN A 387 -46.72 -39.49 14.11
N GLY A 388 -47.49 -38.41 13.97
CA GLY A 388 -47.79 -37.47 15.07
C GLY A 388 -46.65 -36.48 15.36
N GLY A 389 -46.69 -35.29 14.74
CA GLY A 389 -45.58 -34.33 14.79
C GLY A 389 -45.36 -33.67 16.16
N ARG A 390 -44.25 -34.02 16.84
CA ARG A 390 -43.54 -33.20 17.85
C ARG A 390 -42.14 -33.80 18.08
N ARG A 391 -41.06 -33.01 17.93
CA ARG A 391 -39.70 -33.46 18.21
C ARG A 391 -39.31 -33.19 19.67
N ARG A 392 -38.54 -34.11 20.26
CA ARG A 392 -37.91 -33.98 21.58
C ARG A 392 -36.41 -34.17 21.44
N GLY A 393 -35.64 -33.12 21.72
CA GLY A 393 -34.18 -33.18 21.76
C GLY A 393 -33.67 -33.51 23.16
N LYS A 394 -32.44 -34.02 23.26
CA LYS A 394 -31.67 -34.02 24.52
C LYS A 394 -30.52 -33.03 24.36
N ARG A 395 -30.28 -32.20 25.38
CA ARG A 395 -29.10 -31.33 25.47
C ARG A 395 -28.28 -31.70 26.71
N GLN A 396 -26.97 -31.52 26.63
CA GLN A 396 -26.07 -31.74 27.75
C GLN A 396 -25.97 -30.44 28.57
N VAL A 397 -26.15 -30.51 29.88
CA VAL A 397 -26.17 -29.35 30.78
C VAL A 397 -25.31 -29.66 32.01
N MET A 398 -24.35 -28.79 32.32
CA MET A 398 -23.56 -28.91 33.55
C MET A 398 -24.45 -28.66 34.76
N LYS A 399 -24.57 -29.66 35.66
CA LYS A 399 -25.30 -29.53 36.92
C LYS A 399 -24.35 -29.69 38.10
N LYS A 400 -24.42 -28.74 39.03
CA LYS A 400 -23.68 -28.77 40.29
C LYS A 400 -24.25 -29.87 41.18
N ARG A 401 -23.44 -30.88 41.46
CA ARG A 401 -23.79 -32.02 42.31
C ARG A 401 -22.81 -32.06 43.48
N THR A 402 -23.35 -31.93 44.69
CA THR A 402 -22.57 -32.10 45.93
C THR A 402 -22.51 -33.58 46.27
N VAL A 403 -21.30 -34.13 46.30
CA VAL A 403 -21.03 -35.54 46.62
C VAL A 403 -20.04 -35.56 47.79
N LYS A 404 -20.17 -36.56 48.66
CA LYS A 404 -19.23 -36.75 49.77
C LYS A 404 -18.00 -37.49 49.24
N ASP A 405 -16.81 -36.95 49.44
CA ASP A 405 -15.56 -37.62 49.08
C ASP A 405 -15.16 -38.70 50.10
N GLU A 406 -14.08 -39.43 49.80
CA GLU A 406 -13.58 -40.57 50.58
C GLU A 406 -13.02 -40.15 51.95
N GLU A 407 -12.66 -38.88 52.12
CA GLU A 407 -12.22 -38.27 53.38
C GLU A 407 -13.40 -37.73 54.21
N GLY A 408 -14.59 -37.68 53.62
CA GLY A 408 -15.85 -37.37 54.29
C GLY A 408 -16.33 -35.92 54.15
N TYR A 409 -15.74 -35.13 53.26
CA TYR A 409 -16.13 -33.74 52.99
C TYR A 409 -17.12 -33.63 51.82
N LEU A 410 -17.98 -32.61 51.85
CA LEU A 410 -19.02 -32.39 50.85
C LEU A 410 -18.50 -31.49 49.71
N VAL A 411 -17.94 -32.11 48.68
CA VAL A 411 -17.38 -31.42 47.51
C VAL A 411 -18.43 -31.29 46.42
N THR A 412 -18.58 -30.09 45.85
CA THR A 412 -19.51 -29.84 44.74
C THR A 412 -18.75 -29.85 43.42
N ARG A 413 -19.04 -30.84 42.57
CA ARG A 413 -18.48 -30.95 41.21
C ARG A 413 -19.57 -30.64 40.18
N GLU A 414 -19.18 -30.18 38.99
CA GLU A 414 -20.11 -29.96 37.87
C GLU A 414 -20.08 -31.17 36.94
N GLU A 415 -21.17 -31.92 36.89
CA GLU A 415 -21.28 -33.13 36.06
C GLU A 415 -22.21 -32.87 34.85
N PRO A 416 -21.80 -33.23 33.61
CA PRO A 416 -22.58 -33.01 32.40
C PRO A 416 -23.78 -33.97 32.34
N THR A 417 -24.97 -33.47 32.66
CA THR A 417 -26.21 -34.25 32.69
C THR A 417 -27.05 -34.02 31.44
N TRP A 418 -27.58 -35.09 30.84
CA TRP A 418 -28.50 -34.98 29.69
C TRP A 418 -29.92 -34.63 30.14
N GLU A 419 -30.48 -33.57 29.56
CA GLU A 419 -31.83 -33.07 29.85
C GLU A 419 -32.67 -33.05 28.56
N SER A 420 -33.88 -33.62 28.61
CA SER A 420 -34.81 -33.67 27.48
C SER A 420 -35.65 -32.40 27.38
N PHE A 421 -35.74 -31.82 26.18
CA PHE A 421 -36.49 -30.62 25.87
C PHE A 421 -37.45 -30.83 24.68
N SER A 422 -38.57 -30.12 24.65
CA SER A 422 -39.51 -30.06 23.52
C SER A 422 -39.82 -28.61 23.18
N GLU A 423 -40.00 -28.31 21.89
CA GLU A 423 -40.06 -26.97 21.30
C GLU A 423 -41.31 -26.12 21.66
N ASP A 424 -42.07 -26.51 22.69
CA ASP A 424 -43.43 -26.03 22.99
C ASP A 424 -43.60 -25.45 24.43
N GLU A 425 -42.51 -25.00 25.08
CA GLU A 425 -42.58 -24.24 26.35
C GLU A 425 -42.35 -22.72 26.14
N PRO A 426 -43.35 -21.86 26.39
CA PRO A 426 -43.23 -20.42 26.22
C PRO A 426 -42.44 -19.75 27.36
N ALA A 427 -41.59 -18.77 27.01
CA ALA A 427 -40.78 -18.04 27.98
C ALA A 427 -41.64 -17.31 29.04
N PRO A 428 -41.26 -17.33 30.33
CA PRO A 428 -42.09 -16.83 31.42
C PRO A 428 -42.25 -15.30 31.39
N VAL A 429 -43.49 -14.86 31.11
CA VAL A 429 -43.87 -13.44 31.10
C VAL A 429 -43.69 -12.81 32.49
N LYS A 430 -42.88 -11.74 32.57
CA LYS A 430 -42.72 -10.94 33.79
C LYS A 430 -44.04 -10.26 34.18
N LYS A 431 -44.77 -10.85 35.13
CA LYS A 431 -45.96 -10.23 35.73
C LYS A 431 -45.62 -8.89 36.37
N LYS A 432 -46.36 -7.84 36.01
CA LYS A 432 -46.44 -6.61 36.80
C LYS A 432 -47.26 -6.92 38.06
N THR A 433 -46.65 -6.87 39.24
CA THR A 433 -47.38 -6.83 40.52
C THR A 433 -47.64 -5.38 40.90
N ALA A 434 -48.89 -5.03 41.20
CA ALA A 434 -49.24 -3.72 41.70
C ALA A 434 -48.87 -3.62 43.20
N GLY A 435 -48.17 -2.56 43.58
CA GLY A 435 -47.92 -2.19 44.98
C GLY A 435 -48.96 -1.17 45.45
N ASN A 436 -49.62 -1.44 46.59
CA ASN A 436 -50.61 -0.52 47.16
C ASN A 436 -49.98 0.81 47.62
N VAL A 437 -50.75 1.89 47.53
CA VAL A 437 -50.39 3.21 48.08
C VAL A 437 -51.20 3.49 49.35
N PRO A 438 -50.53 3.66 50.51
CA PRO A 438 -51.03 4.47 51.60
C PRO A 438 -50.46 5.91 51.53
N LYS A 439 -51.31 6.92 51.76
CA LYS A 439 -50.86 8.31 51.97
C LYS A 439 -50.59 8.56 53.47
N GLY A 440 -49.57 9.35 53.81
CA GLY A 440 -49.62 10.08 55.09
C GLY A 440 -48.30 10.57 55.71
N LYS A 441 -48.02 11.88 55.55
CA LYS A 441 -47.40 12.82 56.52
C LYS A 441 -46.18 12.38 57.38
N GLY A 442 -45.14 13.22 57.38
CA GLY A 442 -44.02 13.18 58.35
C GLY A 442 -42.82 13.95 57.82
N ALA A 443 -41.96 14.52 58.69
CA ALA A 443 -40.87 15.40 58.23
C ALA A 443 -39.59 15.35 59.09
N LYS A 444 -38.47 15.63 58.40
CA LYS A 444 -37.13 15.97 58.91
C LYS A 444 -36.28 14.82 59.53
N PRO A 445 -34.93 14.97 59.55
CA PRO A 445 -34.06 13.87 59.11
C PRO A 445 -33.15 13.26 60.17
N GLY A 446 -32.62 12.07 59.88
CA GLY A 446 -31.54 11.38 60.58
C GLY A 446 -30.62 10.62 59.62
N GLN A 447 -29.35 10.47 60.01
CA GLN A 447 -28.23 9.91 59.24
C GLN A 447 -28.52 8.57 58.52
N GLY A 448 -27.97 8.36 57.31
CA GLY A 448 -28.05 7.05 56.65
C GLY A 448 -27.34 6.87 55.30
N ASN A 449 -26.10 6.37 55.36
CA ASN A 449 -25.45 5.43 54.40
C ASN A 449 -25.20 5.84 52.92
N ILE A 450 -24.01 5.55 52.40
CA ILE A 450 -23.51 5.97 51.07
C ILE A 450 -23.70 4.91 49.96
N MET A 451 -24.30 3.76 50.28
CA MET A 451 -24.38 2.57 49.40
C MET A 451 -25.45 2.62 48.28
N SER A 452 -25.71 3.80 47.70
CA SER A 452 -26.68 3.99 46.61
C SER A 452 -26.10 4.53 45.30
N PHE A 453 -24.80 4.88 45.26
CA PHE A 453 -24.17 5.49 44.07
C PHE A 453 -23.63 4.50 43.02
N PHE A 454 -23.35 3.23 43.39
CA PHE A 454 -22.88 2.20 42.45
C PHE A 454 -24.03 1.38 41.85
N GLY A 455 -25.13 2.06 41.49
CA GLY A 455 -26.44 1.44 41.22
C GLY A 455 -27.09 1.74 39.87
N LYS A 456 -26.42 2.47 38.95
CA LYS A 456 -26.80 2.63 37.53
C LYS A 456 -25.74 3.40 36.74
N ASN A 457 -24.96 2.68 35.93
CA ASN A 457 -24.38 3.19 34.70
C ASN A 457 -24.30 2.02 33.71
N ALA A 458 -25.46 1.68 33.13
CA ALA A 458 -25.51 0.80 31.98
C ALA A 458 -24.97 1.59 30.77
N VAL A 459 -23.66 1.49 30.55
CA VAL A 459 -22.96 2.09 29.41
C VAL A 459 -23.66 1.66 28.13
N SER A 460 -23.91 2.59 27.21
CA SER A 460 -24.63 2.27 25.99
C SER A 460 -23.78 1.36 25.10
N GLY A 461 -24.39 0.42 24.38
CA GLY A 461 -23.67 -0.49 23.48
C GLY A 461 -22.94 0.20 22.31
N ARG A 462 -23.08 1.52 22.16
CA ARG A 462 -22.29 2.34 21.22
C ARG A 462 -20.96 2.78 21.82
N ASP A 463 -20.93 3.09 23.11
CA ASP A 463 -19.71 3.55 23.79
C ASP A 463 -18.68 2.41 23.90
N SER A 464 -19.12 1.17 24.16
CA SER A 464 -18.24 0.00 24.21
C SER A 464 -17.58 -0.28 22.85
N SER A 465 -18.32 -0.17 21.74
CA SER A 465 -17.77 -0.30 20.38
C SER A 465 -16.78 0.82 20.04
N ALA A 466 -17.09 2.07 20.41
CA ALA A 466 -16.20 3.21 20.21
C ALA A 466 -14.93 3.15 21.07
N LEU A 467 -15.00 2.56 22.27
CA LEU A 467 -13.85 2.30 23.13
C LEU A 467 -13.01 1.13 22.58
N ALA A 468 -13.63 0.05 22.11
CA ALA A 468 -12.94 -1.06 21.46
C ALA A 468 -12.17 -0.58 20.22
N LYS A 469 -12.78 0.26 19.37
CA LYS A 469 -12.11 0.87 18.21
C LYS A 469 -10.91 1.78 18.56
N ARG A 470 -10.80 2.26 19.80
CA ARG A 470 -9.63 3.01 20.31
C ARG A 470 -8.56 2.12 20.95
N ALA A 471 -8.85 0.85 21.19
CA ALA A 471 -7.93 -0.15 21.73
C ALA A 471 -7.37 -1.09 20.66
N CYS A 472 -7.71 -0.87 19.38
CA CYS A 472 -7.16 -1.62 18.26
C CYS A 472 -5.65 -1.36 18.12
N PRO A 473 -4.83 -2.41 17.97
CA PRO A 473 -3.40 -2.23 17.72
C PRO A 473 -3.16 -1.64 16.33
N ASP A 474 -1.99 -1.01 16.15
CA ASP A 474 -1.44 -0.81 14.82
C ASP A 474 -1.26 -2.16 14.12
N TYR A 475 -1.70 -2.27 12.87
CA TYR A 475 -1.73 -3.56 12.19
C TYR A 475 -0.36 -3.99 11.65
N THR A 476 0.51 -3.05 11.26
CA THR A 476 1.92 -3.38 10.91
C THR A 476 2.62 -4.04 12.09
N SER A 477 2.44 -3.48 13.29
CA SER A 477 2.97 -4.00 14.56
C SER A 477 2.28 -5.28 15.06
N TYR A 478 1.10 -5.60 14.53
CA TYR A 478 0.32 -6.80 14.83
C TYR A 478 0.74 -7.96 13.91
N ALA A 479 0.72 -7.75 12.59
CA ALA A 479 1.07 -8.74 11.58
C ALA A 479 2.50 -9.30 11.75
N ALA A 480 3.44 -8.46 12.21
CA ALA A 480 4.82 -8.84 12.52
C ALA A 480 5.00 -9.81 13.71
N LYS A 481 3.92 -10.40 14.26
CA LYS A 481 3.93 -11.28 15.43
C LYS A 481 2.90 -12.40 15.28
N PRO A 482 3.16 -13.61 15.83
CA PRO A 482 2.18 -14.69 15.84
C PRO A 482 1.11 -14.48 16.93
N HIS A 483 -0.15 -14.79 16.61
CA HIS A 483 -1.28 -14.80 17.55
C HIS A 483 -2.06 -16.11 17.48
N GLY A 484 -2.67 -16.51 18.60
CA GLY A 484 -3.60 -17.63 18.63
C GLY A 484 -5.01 -17.24 18.17
N PRO A 485 -5.86 -18.19 17.71
CA PRO A 485 -5.58 -19.63 17.64
C PRO A 485 -4.63 -19.99 16.49
N TYR A 486 -3.73 -20.93 16.75
CA TYR A 486 -2.87 -21.51 15.71
C TYR A 486 -3.64 -22.57 14.92
N SER A 487 -3.21 -22.82 13.68
CA SER A 487 -3.73 -23.91 12.84
C SER A 487 -3.54 -25.30 13.45
N GLU A 488 -4.32 -26.26 12.95
CA GLU A 488 -4.20 -27.67 13.33
C GLU A 488 -3.13 -28.43 12.52
N GLY A 489 -2.62 -27.84 11.43
CA GLY A 489 -1.60 -28.43 10.55
C GLY A 489 -0.18 -28.49 11.16
N PRO A 490 0.82 -29.04 10.45
CA PRO A 490 2.19 -29.16 10.92
C PRO A 490 2.91 -27.83 11.19
N LEU A 491 2.67 -26.78 10.41
CA LEU A 491 3.39 -25.50 10.51
C LEU A 491 2.94 -24.64 11.71
N LYS A 492 1.72 -24.87 12.22
CA LYS A 492 1.11 -24.06 13.28
C LYS A 492 1.02 -22.57 12.93
N LEU A 493 0.62 -22.27 11.69
CA LEU A 493 0.42 -20.90 11.23
C LEU A 493 -0.54 -20.13 12.17
N PRO A 494 -0.20 -18.88 12.56
CA PRO A 494 -0.99 -18.08 13.48
C PRO A 494 -2.26 -17.51 12.85
N PHE A 495 -3.17 -17.03 13.69
CA PHE A 495 -4.28 -16.19 13.29
C PHE A 495 -3.81 -14.74 13.11
N GLN A 496 -4.19 -14.09 12.00
CA GLN A 496 -3.77 -12.71 11.68
C GLN A 496 -4.91 -11.75 11.36
N ARG A 497 -6.18 -12.19 11.39
CA ARG A 497 -7.29 -11.25 11.24
C ARG A 497 -7.42 -10.37 12.49
N PRO A 498 -7.66 -9.05 12.35
CA PRO A 498 -8.08 -8.22 13.47
C PRO A 498 -9.31 -8.79 14.17
N ALA A 499 -9.41 -8.55 15.49
CA ALA A 499 -10.66 -8.69 16.22
C ALA A 499 -11.77 -7.90 15.53
N GLU A 500 -13.01 -8.42 15.52
CA GLU A 500 -14.11 -7.89 14.70
C GLU A 500 -14.34 -6.38 14.83
N ALA A 501 -14.23 -5.85 16.05
CA ALA A 501 -14.36 -4.42 16.32
C ALA A 501 -13.28 -3.55 15.63
N CYS A 502 -12.16 -4.13 15.22
CA CYS A 502 -11.01 -3.47 14.60
C CYS A 502 -10.95 -3.63 13.07
N ARG A 503 -11.80 -4.48 12.47
CA ARG A 503 -11.86 -4.65 11.02
C ARG A 503 -12.31 -3.34 10.36
N THR A 504 -11.61 -2.88 9.32
CA THR A 504 -11.90 -1.59 8.67
C THR A 504 -13.22 -1.62 7.89
N PHE A 505 -13.52 -2.75 7.25
CA PHE A 505 -14.74 -3.06 6.52
C PHE A 505 -15.14 -4.51 6.83
N SER A 506 -16.39 -4.89 6.56
CA SER A 506 -16.87 -6.27 6.75
C SER A 506 -17.98 -6.60 5.76
N SER A 507 -17.99 -7.83 5.26
CA SER A 507 -19.00 -8.34 4.32
C SER A 507 -19.40 -9.77 4.71
N SER A 508 -20.70 -10.02 4.86
CA SER A 508 -21.21 -11.36 5.15
C SER A 508 -20.98 -12.36 4.01
N ALA A 509 -20.84 -11.86 2.78
CA ALA A 509 -20.52 -12.70 1.63
C ALA A 509 -19.05 -13.16 1.67
N VAL A 510 -18.13 -12.30 2.12
CA VAL A 510 -16.71 -12.65 2.35
C VAL A 510 -16.56 -13.64 3.50
N GLU A 511 -17.23 -13.43 4.64
CA GLU A 511 -17.19 -14.38 5.76
C GLU A 511 -17.72 -15.77 5.32
N LYS A 512 -18.79 -15.82 4.51
CA LYS A 512 -19.28 -17.09 3.93
C LYS A 512 -18.23 -17.79 3.05
N VAL A 513 -17.52 -17.07 2.18
CA VAL A 513 -16.45 -17.67 1.35
C VAL A 513 -15.31 -18.21 2.22
N ILE A 514 -14.99 -17.55 3.35
CA ILE A 514 -14.00 -18.05 4.32
C ILE A 514 -14.47 -19.36 4.94
N ASP A 515 -15.72 -19.44 5.40
CA ASP A 515 -16.27 -20.66 6.00
C ASP A 515 -16.38 -21.80 4.97
N ASP A 516 -16.93 -21.52 3.77
CA ASP A 516 -17.05 -22.48 2.66
C ASP A 516 -15.67 -23.05 2.25
N MET A 517 -14.66 -22.19 2.05
CA MET A 517 -13.31 -22.62 1.66
C MET A 517 -12.59 -23.35 2.80
N THR A 518 -12.55 -22.76 4.00
CA THR A 518 -11.67 -23.25 5.09
C THR A 518 -12.23 -24.48 5.81
N SER A 519 -13.53 -24.77 5.68
CA SER A 519 -14.10 -26.06 6.07
C SER A 519 -13.69 -27.18 5.12
N ARG A 520 -13.62 -26.90 3.81
CA ARG A 520 -13.32 -27.86 2.74
C ARG A 520 -11.83 -28.14 2.52
N LEU A 521 -10.95 -27.15 2.73
CA LEU A 521 -9.51 -27.31 2.55
C LEU A 521 -8.96 -28.45 3.41
N VAL A 522 -8.28 -29.42 2.80
CA VAL A 522 -7.72 -30.60 3.51
C VAL A 522 -6.58 -30.15 4.42
N ASP A 523 -5.64 -29.40 3.88
CA ASP A 523 -4.54 -28.78 4.62
C ASP A 523 -5.06 -27.64 5.52
N LYS A 524 -4.81 -27.77 6.82
CA LYS A 524 -5.27 -26.83 7.85
C LYS A 524 -4.33 -25.64 8.07
N ASP A 525 -3.07 -25.72 7.60
CA ASP A 525 -2.20 -24.55 7.49
C ASP A 525 -2.62 -23.69 6.29
N LEU A 526 -2.82 -24.30 5.12
CA LEU A 526 -3.34 -23.61 3.94
C LEU A 526 -4.73 -22.98 4.19
N ALA A 527 -5.60 -23.67 4.94
CA ALA A 527 -6.87 -23.11 5.40
C ALA A 527 -6.72 -21.89 6.31
N GLN A 528 -5.74 -21.89 7.22
CA GLN A 528 -5.51 -20.75 8.12
C GLN A 528 -4.85 -19.57 7.37
N LEU A 529 -3.98 -19.83 6.40
CA LEU A 529 -3.42 -18.81 5.52
C LEU A 529 -4.51 -18.18 4.64
N PHE A 530 -5.41 -18.97 4.03
CA PHE A 530 -6.56 -18.41 3.28
C PHE A 530 -7.50 -17.59 4.18
N ARG A 531 -7.77 -18.06 5.41
CA ARG A 531 -8.57 -17.34 6.40
C ARG A 531 -7.99 -15.96 6.73
N ASN A 532 -6.67 -15.84 6.80
CA ASN A 532 -5.97 -14.58 7.08
C ASN A 532 -5.87 -13.68 5.84
N ALA A 533 -5.53 -14.25 4.69
CA ALA A 533 -5.21 -13.54 3.46
C ALA A 533 -6.45 -12.99 2.72
N PHE A 534 -7.49 -13.81 2.52
CA PHE A 534 -8.65 -13.44 1.70
C PHE A 534 -9.41 -12.19 2.20
N PRO A 535 -9.64 -11.97 3.51
CA PRO A 535 -10.25 -10.74 4.00
C PRO A 535 -9.24 -9.60 4.25
N ASN A 536 -7.93 -9.80 4.07
CA ASN A 536 -6.90 -8.90 4.61
C ASN A 536 -7.11 -7.42 4.20
N THR A 537 -7.44 -7.17 2.92
CA THR A 537 -7.80 -5.83 2.42
C THR A 537 -8.95 -5.21 3.22
N LEU A 538 -10.08 -5.91 3.31
CA LEU A 538 -11.29 -5.40 3.98
C LEU A 538 -11.08 -5.24 5.48
N ASP A 539 -10.38 -6.18 6.10
CA ASP A 539 -10.07 -6.17 7.51
C ASP A 539 -9.12 -5.03 7.91
N THR A 540 -8.21 -4.56 7.02
CA THR A 540 -7.05 -3.74 7.44
C THR A 540 -6.78 -2.45 6.62
N THR A 541 -7.08 -2.41 5.31
CA THR A 541 -6.60 -1.33 4.41
C THR A 541 -7.65 -0.30 4.01
N ILE A 542 -8.94 -0.53 4.27
CA ILE A 542 -10.02 0.42 3.94
C ILE A 542 -10.02 1.60 4.94
N LYS A 543 -9.09 2.54 4.78
CA LYS A 543 -8.92 3.65 5.74
C LYS A 543 -10.07 4.66 5.69
N TRP A 544 -10.75 4.80 4.55
CA TRP A 544 -11.94 5.64 4.42
C TRP A 544 -12.90 5.11 3.35
N HIS A 545 -14.19 5.15 3.63
CA HIS A 545 -15.26 4.83 2.69
C HIS A 545 -16.52 5.65 3.00
N VAL A 546 -17.22 6.11 1.96
CA VAL A 546 -18.56 6.74 2.05
C VAL A 546 -19.47 6.30 0.91
N ASN A 547 -20.73 5.99 1.23
CA ASN A 547 -21.75 5.52 0.29
C ASN A 547 -22.48 6.65 -0.48
N GLY A 548 -21.83 7.81 -0.70
CA GLY A 548 -22.41 8.98 -1.38
C GLY A 548 -23.60 9.69 -0.72
N SER A 549 -24.19 9.11 0.34
CA SER A 549 -25.35 9.67 1.05
C SER A 549 -24.99 10.65 2.17
N SER A 550 -23.69 10.84 2.46
CA SER A 550 -23.21 11.82 3.43
C SER A 550 -23.22 13.22 2.81
N PRO A 551 -23.93 14.21 3.38
CA PRO A 551 -23.76 15.60 2.96
C PRO A 551 -22.31 16.04 3.24
N THR A 552 -21.74 16.81 2.31
CA THR A 552 -20.34 17.27 2.37
C THR A 552 -20.00 17.90 3.73
N SER A 553 -18.79 17.59 4.22
CA SER A 553 -18.38 17.80 5.61
C SER A 553 -18.45 19.27 6.05
N SER A 554 -19.56 19.63 6.71
CA SER A 554 -19.79 20.82 7.54
C SER A 554 -18.88 22.04 7.29
N LYS A 555 -19.04 22.74 6.16
CA LYS A 555 -18.58 24.12 5.89
C LYS A 555 -17.21 24.49 6.50
N ARG A 556 -16.17 23.69 6.25
CA ARG A 556 -14.78 24.04 6.59
C ARG A 556 -13.95 24.18 5.33
N ASN A 557 -13.80 25.43 4.89
CA ASN A 557 -12.88 25.86 3.84
C ASN A 557 -12.91 25.01 2.57
N VAL A 558 -14.03 25.10 1.83
CA VAL A 558 -14.06 24.81 0.39
C VAL A 558 -12.89 25.57 -0.25
N ARG A 559 -11.91 24.84 -0.79
CA ARG A 559 -10.78 25.43 -1.52
C ARG A 559 -11.29 25.92 -2.88
N ARG A 560 -10.51 26.79 -3.53
CA ARG A 560 -10.91 27.51 -4.75
C ARG A 560 -10.89 26.65 -6.03
N ASP A 561 -10.93 25.34 -5.88
CA ASP A 561 -10.91 24.33 -6.94
C ASP A 561 -12.21 23.53 -6.90
N GLY A 562 -12.78 23.23 -8.06
CA GLY A 562 -14.20 22.96 -8.26
C GLY A 562 -14.62 21.48 -8.19
N SER A 563 -13.87 20.62 -7.49
CA SER A 563 -14.18 19.20 -7.34
C SER A 563 -14.90 18.91 -6.01
N ASP A 564 -16.23 19.08 -5.99
CA ASP A 564 -17.07 18.42 -4.98
C ASP A 564 -17.06 16.91 -5.29
N TRP A 565 -16.15 16.17 -4.64
CA TRP A 565 -16.05 14.70 -4.73
C TRP A 565 -17.42 14.08 -4.40
N SER A 566 -18.04 13.44 -5.39
CA SER A 566 -19.44 13.03 -5.34
C SER A 566 -19.61 11.52 -5.56
N GLY A 567 -20.82 11.01 -5.32
CA GLY A 567 -21.10 9.58 -5.34
C GLY A 567 -20.42 8.82 -4.20
N ALA A 568 -20.33 7.49 -4.34
CA ALA A 568 -19.52 6.69 -3.43
C ALA A 568 -18.03 7.02 -3.60
N GLN A 569 -17.24 6.93 -2.53
CA GLN A 569 -15.80 7.17 -2.52
C GLN A 569 -15.13 6.20 -1.55
N THR A 570 -13.94 5.70 -1.87
CA THR A 570 -13.19 4.71 -1.07
C THR A 570 -11.70 4.95 -1.23
N PHE A 571 -10.96 5.01 -0.12
CA PHE A 571 -9.51 5.10 -0.12
C PHE A 571 -8.89 3.86 0.56
N ILE A 572 -7.98 3.20 -0.16
CA ILE A 572 -7.44 1.87 0.13
C ILE A 572 -5.92 1.93 0.12
N VAL A 573 -5.28 1.58 1.23
CA VAL A 573 -3.82 1.62 1.33
C VAL A 573 -3.17 0.29 0.95
N THR A 574 -1.91 0.30 0.50
CA THR A 574 -1.19 -0.93 0.11
C THR A 574 -0.99 -1.91 1.27
N GLY A 575 -0.89 -1.37 2.49
CA GLY A 575 -0.77 -2.10 3.74
C GLY A 575 -0.05 -1.26 4.78
N ASP A 576 1.19 -1.64 5.06
CA ASP A 576 2.14 -0.97 5.94
C ASP A 576 2.44 0.51 5.58
N ILE A 577 2.31 0.88 4.31
CA ILE A 577 2.37 2.27 3.84
C ILE A 577 0.94 2.84 3.76
N ASN A 578 0.67 3.94 4.49
CA ASN A 578 -0.65 4.59 4.57
C ASN A 578 -0.93 5.54 3.37
N ALA A 579 -0.71 5.03 2.15
CA ALA A 579 -0.98 5.69 0.87
C ALA A 579 -1.57 4.69 -0.14
N GLU A 580 -2.27 5.17 -1.17
CA GLU A 580 -2.94 4.35 -2.19
C GLU A 580 -2.15 4.33 -3.50
N TRP A 581 -1.68 3.16 -3.92
CA TRP A 581 -1.20 2.92 -5.28
C TRP A 581 -2.37 2.46 -6.17
N LEU A 582 -2.47 2.98 -7.40
CA LEU A 582 -3.53 2.59 -8.34
C LEU A 582 -3.46 1.10 -8.72
N ARG A 583 -2.24 0.56 -8.79
CA ARG A 583 -1.95 -0.89 -8.97
C ARG A 583 -2.48 -1.70 -7.79
N ASP A 584 -1.99 -1.42 -6.60
CA ASP A 584 -2.30 -2.18 -5.39
C ASP A 584 -3.79 -2.16 -5.08
N SER A 585 -4.44 -0.98 -5.01
CA SER A 585 -5.86 -0.91 -4.62
C SER A 585 -6.79 -1.59 -5.61
N THR A 586 -6.38 -1.70 -6.87
CA THR A 586 -7.06 -2.53 -7.88
C THR A 586 -6.89 -4.03 -7.59
N ASN A 587 -5.66 -4.54 -7.52
CA ASN A 587 -5.41 -5.96 -7.32
C ASN A 587 -5.85 -6.47 -5.92
N GLN A 588 -5.86 -5.58 -4.93
CA GLN A 588 -6.43 -5.82 -3.61
C GLN A 588 -7.94 -6.10 -3.64
N LEU A 589 -8.67 -5.55 -4.63
CA LEU A 589 -10.12 -5.65 -4.76
C LEU A 589 -10.60 -6.79 -5.68
N THR A 590 -9.81 -7.21 -6.68
CA THR A 590 -10.19 -8.24 -7.70
C THR A 590 -10.90 -9.46 -7.12
N ASN A 591 -10.46 -9.96 -5.96
CA ASN A 591 -11.11 -11.06 -5.20
C ASN A 591 -12.62 -10.86 -4.92
N TYR A 592 -13.04 -9.62 -4.68
CA TYR A 592 -14.38 -9.30 -4.20
C TYR A 592 -15.35 -8.92 -5.32
N HIS A 593 -14.89 -8.73 -6.56
CA HIS A 593 -15.75 -8.37 -7.69
C HIS A 593 -16.90 -9.36 -7.89
N LYS A 594 -16.63 -10.67 -7.81
CA LYS A 594 -17.64 -11.74 -7.90
C LYS A 594 -18.71 -11.67 -6.79
N LEU A 595 -18.37 -11.13 -5.62
CA LEU A 595 -19.27 -11.01 -4.47
C LEU A 595 -20.17 -9.76 -4.50
N THR A 596 -19.92 -8.80 -5.40
CA THR A 596 -20.69 -7.54 -5.50
C THR A 596 -22.18 -7.75 -5.79
N GLY A 597 -22.55 -8.81 -6.53
CA GLY A 597 -23.94 -9.20 -6.76
C GLY A 597 -24.66 -9.75 -5.51
N GLN A 598 -23.89 -10.19 -4.51
CA GLN A 598 -24.38 -10.76 -3.25
C GLN A 598 -24.37 -9.73 -2.11
N ASP A 599 -23.40 -8.79 -2.10
CA ASP A 599 -23.28 -7.74 -1.09
C ASP A 599 -23.21 -6.32 -1.70
N LYS A 600 -24.26 -5.53 -1.45
CA LYS A 600 -24.37 -4.14 -1.91
C LYS A 600 -23.34 -3.20 -1.26
N ASN A 601 -22.81 -3.54 -0.10
CA ASN A 601 -21.74 -2.76 0.52
C ASN A 601 -20.44 -2.95 -0.26
N LEU A 602 -20.12 -4.18 -0.71
CA LEU A 602 -18.96 -4.44 -1.59
C LEU A 602 -19.13 -3.75 -2.95
N TYR A 603 -20.32 -3.83 -3.55
CA TYR A 603 -20.64 -3.06 -4.77
C TYR A 603 -20.34 -1.57 -4.59
N THR A 604 -20.80 -0.98 -3.48
CA THR A 604 -20.59 0.45 -3.17
C THR A 604 -19.13 0.77 -2.85
N LEU A 605 -18.40 -0.16 -2.22
CA LEU A 605 -16.98 -0.04 -1.90
C LEU A 605 -16.12 0.05 -3.18
N ILE A 606 -16.35 -0.87 -4.13
CA ILE A 606 -15.59 -0.94 -5.38
C ILE A 606 -15.97 0.22 -6.31
N LEU A 607 -17.25 0.56 -6.42
CA LEU A 607 -17.69 1.78 -7.12
C LEU A 607 -17.04 3.04 -6.53
N GLY A 608 -16.90 3.10 -5.20
CA GLY A 608 -16.21 4.18 -4.52
C GLY A 608 -14.70 4.24 -4.81
N ALA A 609 -14.04 3.09 -4.99
CA ALA A 609 -12.63 3.05 -5.37
C ALA A 609 -12.43 3.57 -6.81
N ILE A 610 -13.29 3.18 -7.76
CA ILE A 610 -13.25 3.71 -9.15
C ILE A 610 -13.40 5.24 -9.15
N ASN A 611 -14.32 5.77 -8.36
CA ASN A 611 -14.54 7.23 -8.27
C ASN A 611 -13.36 7.96 -7.62
N THR A 612 -12.73 7.38 -6.59
CA THR A 612 -11.53 7.96 -5.94
C THR A 612 -10.33 7.93 -6.88
N GLN A 613 -10.06 6.80 -7.53
CA GLN A 613 -8.99 6.70 -8.54
C GLN A 613 -9.23 7.63 -9.75
N ALA A 614 -10.49 7.89 -10.14
CA ALA A 614 -10.78 8.84 -11.21
C ALA A 614 -10.33 10.27 -10.86
N GLU A 615 -10.57 10.75 -9.64
CA GLU A 615 -10.10 12.07 -9.20
C GLU A 615 -8.57 12.12 -9.06
N PHE A 616 -7.93 11.03 -8.60
CA PHE A 616 -6.47 10.87 -8.60
C PHE A 616 -5.86 11.01 -10.02
N VAL A 617 -6.41 10.28 -11.00
CA VAL A 617 -5.98 10.32 -12.41
C VAL A 617 -6.28 11.68 -13.08
N ILE A 618 -7.38 12.36 -12.75
CA ILE A 618 -7.65 13.71 -13.26
C ILE A 618 -6.58 14.70 -12.79
N GLN A 619 -6.21 14.64 -11.51
CA GLN A 619 -5.35 15.65 -10.89
C GLN A 619 -3.85 15.41 -11.07
N SER A 620 -3.38 14.16 -11.14
CA SER A 620 -1.94 13.85 -11.29
C SER A 620 -1.69 12.48 -11.98
N PRO A 621 -1.97 12.36 -13.29
CA PRO A 621 -1.95 11.07 -14.02
C PRO A 621 -0.55 10.46 -14.26
N TYR A 622 0.51 11.19 -13.92
CA TYR A 622 1.90 10.70 -14.03
C TYR A 622 2.42 10.10 -12.71
N CYS A 623 1.56 9.95 -11.70
CA CYS A 623 1.94 9.50 -10.37
C CYS A 623 1.33 8.14 -10.02
N ASN A 624 2.13 7.27 -9.43
CA ASN A 624 1.75 5.94 -8.95
C ASN A 624 0.93 5.97 -7.65
N ALA A 625 1.31 6.84 -6.69
CA ALA A 625 0.86 6.75 -5.31
C ALA A 625 0.21 8.05 -4.78
N PHE A 626 -0.91 7.92 -4.06
CA PHE A 626 -1.76 9.02 -3.64
C PHE A 626 -1.95 9.09 -2.12
N GLN A 627 -2.04 10.32 -1.62
CA GLN A 627 -2.31 10.63 -0.22
C GLN A 627 -3.81 10.43 0.09
N PRO A 628 -4.17 10.17 1.36
CA PRO A 628 -5.56 10.14 1.80
C PRO A 628 -6.31 11.42 1.39
N PRO A 629 -7.46 11.33 0.69
CA PRO A 629 -8.21 12.50 0.25
C PRO A 629 -8.52 13.43 1.42
N SER A 630 -8.32 14.74 1.28
CA SER A 630 -8.40 15.66 2.43
C SER A 630 -9.76 15.71 3.14
N ILE A 631 -10.82 15.28 2.43
CA ILE A 631 -12.19 15.12 2.94
C ILE A 631 -12.38 13.89 3.85
N SER A 632 -11.47 12.93 3.82
CA SER A 632 -11.49 11.73 4.68
C SER A 632 -11.23 12.04 6.15
N GLY A 633 -10.47 13.11 6.43
CA GLY A 633 -9.95 13.42 7.76
C GLY A 633 -8.81 12.50 8.22
N VAL A 634 -8.39 11.53 7.40
CA VAL A 634 -7.16 10.76 7.60
C VAL A 634 -5.97 11.70 7.40
N LYS A 635 -4.88 11.50 8.16
CA LYS A 635 -3.67 12.31 8.01
C LYS A 635 -2.86 11.83 6.79
N PRO A 636 -2.33 12.74 5.96
CA PRO A 636 -1.36 12.38 4.93
C PRO A 636 -0.03 11.97 5.57
N GLU A 637 0.71 11.11 4.86
CA GLU A 637 2.03 10.67 5.28
C GLU A 637 3.14 11.63 4.89
N ASN A 638 4.15 11.72 5.75
CA ASN A 638 5.31 12.60 5.55
C ASN A 638 6.35 11.93 4.66
N ASN A 639 6.16 11.99 3.33
CA ASN A 639 7.24 11.63 2.42
C ASN A 639 8.40 12.66 2.54
N THR A 640 9.62 12.15 2.77
CA THR A 640 10.85 12.95 2.92
C THR A 640 11.77 12.90 1.69
N GLN A 641 11.40 12.12 0.66
CA GLN A 641 12.12 12.02 -0.61
C GLN A 641 12.22 13.40 -1.31
N GLN A 642 13.36 13.63 -1.98
CA GLN A 642 13.71 14.91 -2.61
C GLN A 642 13.51 14.83 -4.12
N ASP A 643 12.25 14.66 -4.51
CA ASP A 643 11.88 14.43 -5.90
C ASP A 643 11.70 15.75 -6.66
N ILE A 644 12.28 15.79 -7.86
CA ILE A 644 12.15 16.85 -8.85
C ILE A 644 11.42 16.25 -10.04
N VAL A 645 10.14 16.62 -10.21
CA VAL A 645 9.25 16.02 -11.21
C VAL A 645 8.61 17.09 -12.08
N ARG A 646 8.46 16.78 -13.37
CA ARG A 646 7.63 17.52 -14.33
C ARG A 646 6.60 16.54 -14.91
N PRO A 647 5.32 16.94 -15.07
CA PRO A 647 4.72 18.16 -14.51
C PRO A 647 4.78 18.19 -12.97
N PRO A 648 4.82 19.39 -12.35
CA PRO A 648 4.91 19.52 -10.90
C PRO A 648 3.60 19.09 -10.23
N TYR A 649 3.70 18.34 -9.13
CA TYR A 649 2.57 17.76 -8.40
C TYR A 649 2.44 18.32 -6.98
N SER A 650 1.28 18.12 -6.34
CA SER A 650 1.08 18.50 -4.92
C SER A 650 1.40 17.35 -3.98
N ARG A 651 2.44 17.50 -3.15
CA ARG A 651 2.79 16.55 -2.06
C ARG A 651 1.73 16.43 -0.96
N SER A 652 0.65 17.23 -1.00
CA SER A 652 -0.53 17.08 -0.13
C SER A 652 -1.67 16.27 -0.77
N PHE A 653 -1.42 15.62 -1.90
CA PHE A 653 -2.40 14.87 -2.70
C PHE A 653 -1.76 13.62 -3.31
N VAL A 654 -0.52 13.73 -3.75
CA VAL A 654 0.33 12.63 -4.22
C VAL A 654 1.31 12.25 -3.11
N TYR A 655 1.53 10.95 -2.91
CA TYR A 655 2.53 10.40 -2.00
C TYR A 655 3.88 10.28 -2.72
N GLU A 656 3.90 9.60 -3.86
CA GLU A 656 5.05 9.42 -4.76
C GLU A 656 4.58 9.64 -6.20
N CYS A 657 5.45 10.16 -7.08
CA CYS A 657 5.10 10.46 -8.47
C CYS A 657 6.03 9.78 -9.49
N LYS A 658 6.18 8.47 -9.37
CA LYS A 658 6.78 7.64 -10.43
C LYS A 658 5.73 7.39 -11.52
N TYR A 659 6.13 7.53 -12.78
CA TYR A 659 5.23 7.25 -13.91
C TYR A 659 5.31 5.79 -14.34
N GLU A 660 4.20 5.10 -14.12
CA GLU A 660 3.98 3.68 -14.37
C GLU A 660 2.79 3.52 -15.31
N LEU A 661 3.04 2.93 -16.48
CA LEU A 661 1.99 2.68 -17.47
C LEU A 661 0.93 1.69 -16.92
N ASP A 662 1.33 0.76 -16.05
CA ASP A 662 0.42 -0.13 -15.36
C ASP A 662 -0.49 0.59 -14.36
N SER A 663 -0.04 1.66 -13.68
CA SER A 663 -0.91 2.40 -12.74
C SER A 663 -2.15 2.97 -13.46
N LEU A 664 -1.99 3.43 -14.71
CA LEU A 664 -3.12 3.84 -15.55
C LEU A 664 -3.91 2.66 -16.15
N ALA A 665 -3.24 1.54 -16.45
CA ALA A 665 -3.93 0.33 -16.92
C ALA A 665 -4.80 -0.32 -15.82
N HIS A 666 -4.35 -0.30 -14.55
CA HIS A 666 -5.10 -0.79 -13.39
C HIS A 666 -6.35 0.05 -13.13
N PHE A 667 -6.28 1.39 -13.24
CA PHE A 667 -7.47 2.25 -13.17
C PHE A 667 -8.54 1.86 -14.21
N LEU A 668 -8.14 1.55 -15.45
CA LEU A 668 -9.07 1.02 -16.45
C LEU A 668 -9.55 -0.39 -16.07
N MET A 669 -8.65 -1.27 -15.60
CA MET A 669 -8.97 -2.63 -15.19
C MET A 669 -10.07 -2.67 -14.12
N LEU A 670 -9.95 -1.88 -13.06
CA LEU A 670 -10.94 -1.81 -11.97
C LEU A 670 -12.37 -1.52 -12.49
N GLY A 671 -12.49 -0.59 -13.44
CA GLY A 671 -13.76 -0.30 -14.12
C GLY A 671 -14.26 -1.47 -15.00
N THR A 672 -13.36 -2.16 -15.70
CA THR A 672 -13.73 -3.32 -16.52
C THR A 672 -14.17 -4.51 -15.69
N GLU A 673 -13.43 -4.87 -14.63
CA GLU A 673 -13.76 -5.99 -13.74
C GLU A 673 -15.08 -5.70 -13.00
N PHE A 674 -15.33 -4.44 -12.63
CA PHE A 674 -16.62 -4.03 -12.06
C PHE A 674 -17.76 -4.24 -13.07
N HIS A 675 -17.60 -3.82 -14.33
CA HIS A 675 -18.62 -4.06 -15.36
C HIS A 675 -18.80 -5.55 -15.70
N GLU A 676 -17.72 -6.31 -15.80
CA GLU A 676 -17.77 -7.73 -16.17
C GLU A 676 -18.45 -8.59 -15.10
N ASN A 677 -18.32 -8.24 -13.81
CA ASN A 677 -18.97 -8.96 -12.71
C ASN A 677 -20.36 -8.43 -12.32
N THR A 678 -20.66 -7.14 -12.53
CA THR A 678 -21.98 -6.54 -12.14
C THR A 678 -22.93 -6.27 -13.30
N GLY A 679 -22.41 -6.16 -14.53
CA GLY A 679 -23.10 -5.56 -15.67
C GLY A 679 -23.34 -4.05 -15.57
N SER A 680 -22.94 -3.39 -14.47
CA SER A 680 -23.23 -1.99 -14.19
C SER A 680 -22.33 -1.03 -14.98
N THR A 681 -22.91 0.10 -15.37
CA THR A 681 -22.23 1.22 -16.03
C THR A 681 -22.25 2.48 -15.15
N GLU A 682 -22.63 2.37 -13.87
CA GLU A 682 -22.79 3.49 -12.93
C GLU A 682 -21.51 4.32 -12.73
N PHE A 683 -20.34 3.70 -12.90
CA PHE A 683 -19.05 4.36 -12.82
C PHE A 683 -18.71 5.26 -14.03
N LEU A 684 -19.42 5.13 -15.16
CA LEU A 684 -19.20 5.94 -16.38
C LEU A 684 -19.76 7.36 -16.23
N THR A 685 -19.27 8.08 -15.23
CA THR A 685 -19.63 9.47 -14.92
C THR A 685 -18.83 10.46 -15.78
N ASP A 686 -19.26 11.73 -15.83
CA ASP A 686 -18.49 12.81 -16.47
C ASP A 686 -17.07 12.96 -15.89
N ARG A 687 -16.90 12.66 -14.59
CA ARG A 687 -15.59 12.56 -13.94
C ARG A 687 -14.77 11.40 -14.51
N TRP A 688 -15.35 10.20 -14.57
CA TRP A 688 -14.64 9.04 -15.11
C TRP A 688 -14.27 9.21 -16.60
N PHE A 689 -15.14 9.82 -17.42
CA PHE A 689 -14.78 10.19 -18.79
C PHE A 689 -13.70 11.29 -18.86
N MET A 690 -13.64 12.21 -17.90
CA MET A 690 -12.53 13.18 -17.77
C MET A 690 -11.21 12.50 -17.37
N ALA A 691 -11.25 11.48 -16.51
CA ALA A 691 -10.11 10.63 -16.17
C ALA A 691 -9.64 9.82 -17.39
N LEU A 692 -10.54 9.16 -18.13
CA LEU A 692 -10.23 8.45 -19.38
C LEU A 692 -9.60 9.38 -20.43
N ASN A 693 -10.16 10.58 -20.65
CA ASN A 693 -9.57 11.59 -21.54
C ASN A 693 -8.23 12.14 -21.02
N THR A 694 -7.87 11.88 -19.77
CA THR A 694 -6.56 12.22 -19.19
C THR A 694 -5.57 11.08 -19.39
N VAL A 695 -5.97 9.82 -19.18
CA VAL A 695 -5.20 8.63 -19.60
C VAL A 695 -4.85 8.70 -21.08
N LEU A 696 -5.83 8.98 -21.95
CA LEU A 696 -5.61 9.07 -23.40
C LEU A 696 -4.58 10.15 -23.78
N ARG A 697 -4.58 11.30 -23.09
CA ARG A 697 -3.58 12.36 -23.32
C ARG A 697 -2.18 11.97 -22.84
N VAL A 698 -2.07 11.25 -21.72
CA VAL A 698 -0.78 10.77 -21.21
C VAL A 698 -0.20 9.70 -22.14
N ILE A 699 -0.98 8.69 -22.55
CA ILE A 699 -0.45 7.69 -23.47
C ILE A 699 -0.13 8.26 -24.86
N ASP A 700 -0.85 9.31 -25.33
CA ASP A 700 -0.48 10.03 -26.55
C ASP A 700 0.84 10.80 -26.41
N ALA A 701 1.11 11.40 -25.25
CA ALA A 701 2.35 12.11 -24.98
C ALA A 701 3.55 11.16 -24.82
N GLU A 702 3.37 10.08 -24.08
CA GLU A 702 4.43 9.11 -23.75
C GLU A 702 4.61 8.03 -24.84
N SER A 703 3.80 8.06 -25.91
CA SER A 703 4.09 7.39 -27.20
C SER A 703 5.02 8.19 -28.10
N LEU A 704 5.42 9.42 -27.72
CA LEU A 704 6.33 10.22 -28.54
C LEU A 704 7.77 9.69 -28.44
N PRO A 705 8.47 9.57 -29.58
CA PRO A 705 9.87 9.13 -29.59
C PRO A 705 10.80 10.21 -29.05
N THR A 706 12.05 9.86 -28.76
CA THR A 706 13.06 10.84 -28.34
C THR A 706 13.52 11.75 -29.49
N PHE A 707 13.40 11.29 -30.74
CA PHE A 707 13.64 12.09 -31.94
C PHE A 707 12.50 11.90 -32.96
N ASN A 708 12.07 12.98 -33.63
CA ASN A 708 11.08 12.92 -34.70
C ASN A 708 11.70 12.55 -36.07
N SER A 709 10.87 12.46 -37.11
CA SER A 709 11.27 12.20 -38.50
C SER A 709 12.27 13.22 -39.07
N GLU A 710 12.36 14.40 -38.46
CA GLU A 710 13.31 15.47 -38.82
C GLU A 710 14.61 15.40 -37.99
N ASN A 711 14.81 14.35 -37.19
CA ASN A 711 15.90 14.14 -36.23
C ASN A 711 16.00 15.22 -35.12
N GLN A 712 14.89 15.89 -34.82
CA GLN A 712 14.79 16.89 -33.76
C GLN A 712 14.42 16.22 -32.44
N PHE A 713 15.09 16.61 -31.35
CA PHE A 713 14.77 16.12 -30.01
C PHE A 713 13.35 16.51 -29.59
N VAL A 714 12.55 15.52 -29.20
CA VAL A 714 11.21 15.75 -28.67
C VAL A 714 11.27 15.70 -27.15
N THR A 715 10.97 16.82 -26.51
CA THR A 715 10.94 16.94 -25.05
C THR A 715 9.82 16.06 -24.47
N ASN A 716 10.18 15.06 -23.67
CA ASN A 716 9.18 14.26 -22.96
C ASN A 716 8.39 15.12 -21.96
N GLN A 717 7.09 14.85 -21.80
CA GLN A 717 6.26 15.63 -20.87
C GLN A 717 6.53 15.24 -19.42
N TYR A 718 6.73 13.96 -19.17
CA TYR A 718 7.21 13.47 -17.89
C TYR A 718 8.74 13.53 -17.77
N THR A 719 9.23 14.05 -16.64
CA THR A 719 10.62 13.86 -16.20
C THR A 719 10.70 13.68 -14.69
N PHE A 720 11.56 12.79 -14.19
CA PHE A 720 11.73 12.52 -12.76
C PHE A 720 13.21 12.37 -12.37
N GLN A 721 13.62 13.11 -11.33
CA GLN A 721 14.90 12.89 -10.63
C GLN A 721 14.68 12.80 -9.12
N ARG A 722 15.35 11.84 -8.48
CA ARG A 722 15.41 11.69 -7.02
C ARG A 722 16.85 11.74 -6.56
N LYS A 723 17.12 12.40 -5.44
CA LYS A 723 18.46 12.39 -4.83
C LYS A 723 18.69 11.07 -4.07
N THR A 724 19.22 10.08 -4.77
CA THR A 724 19.42 8.70 -4.31
C THR A 724 20.84 8.20 -4.65
N ASN A 725 21.24 7.07 -4.04
CA ASN A 725 22.40 6.26 -4.44
C ASN A 725 21.98 4.88 -5.01
N ILE A 726 20.68 4.60 -5.11
CA ILE A 726 20.11 3.38 -5.69
C ILE A 726 19.80 3.67 -7.17
N GLY A 727 20.32 2.84 -8.08
CA GLY A 727 20.25 3.10 -9.53
C GLY A 727 18.83 3.07 -10.11
N THR A 728 17.93 2.26 -9.55
CA THR A 728 16.53 2.15 -9.98
C THR A 728 15.62 3.25 -9.44
N GLU A 729 16.08 4.02 -8.45
CA GLU A 729 15.27 5.04 -7.76
C GLU A 729 15.24 6.39 -8.48
N THR A 730 15.86 6.53 -9.67
CA THR A 730 15.88 7.77 -10.46
C THR A 730 16.12 7.48 -11.95
N LEU A 731 15.74 8.41 -12.84
CA LEU A 731 15.90 8.22 -14.29
C LEU A 731 17.17 8.87 -14.84
N ASN A 732 17.72 8.27 -15.90
CA ASN A 732 18.84 8.79 -16.69
C ASN A 732 18.53 10.12 -17.40
N LEU A 733 19.56 10.74 -17.99
CA LEU A 733 19.47 11.94 -18.83
C LEU A 733 18.68 13.09 -18.19
N GLN A 734 19.10 13.49 -16.97
CA GLN A 734 18.43 14.54 -16.17
C GLN A 734 16.92 14.29 -15.94
N GLY A 735 16.54 13.03 -15.86
CA GLY A 735 15.18 12.61 -15.55
C GLY A 735 14.30 12.27 -16.74
N VAL A 736 14.82 12.30 -17.97
CA VAL A 736 14.08 11.91 -19.19
C VAL A 736 13.99 10.38 -19.36
N GLY A 737 14.91 9.63 -18.73
CA GLY A 737 15.12 8.22 -19.02
C GLY A 737 15.92 8.00 -20.30
N ASN A 738 16.07 6.75 -20.73
CA ASN A 738 16.86 6.42 -21.91
C ASN A 738 16.11 6.77 -23.23
N PRO A 739 16.85 6.99 -24.34
CA PRO A 739 16.25 7.32 -25.64
C PRO A 739 15.37 6.20 -26.18
N LEU A 740 14.28 6.56 -26.86
CA LEU A 740 13.36 5.65 -27.54
C LEU A 740 13.22 6.03 -29.02
N ASN A 741 13.08 5.02 -29.89
CA ASN A 741 12.98 5.21 -31.34
C ASN A 741 11.56 5.59 -31.80
N SER A 742 11.45 6.12 -33.02
CA SER A 742 10.19 6.44 -33.69
C SER A 742 9.44 5.22 -34.23
N GLU A 743 8.19 5.44 -34.61
CA GLU A 743 7.31 4.53 -35.36
C GLU A 743 6.93 3.20 -34.67
N THR A 744 7.40 2.91 -33.46
CA THR A 744 7.09 1.67 -32.73
C THR A 744 5.62 1.51 -32.31
N GLY A 745 4.89 2.60 -32.12
CA GLY A 745 3.51 2.57 -31.59
C GLY A 745 3.37 2.05 -30.15
N LEU A 746 4.48 1.86 -29.43
CA LEU A 746 4.51 1.54 -28.01
C LEU A 746 4.49 2.81 -27.15
N ILE A 747 4.06 2.66 -25.90
CA ILE A 747 3.99 3.74 -24.90
C ILE A 747 5.16 3.57 -23.92
N ARG A 748 5.85 4.67 -23.57
CA ARG A 748 6.88 4.68 -22.51
C ARG A 748 6.24 4.31 -21.16
N SER A 749 6.94 3.51 -20.37
CA SER A 749 6.81 3.49 -18.90
C SER A 749 8.13 3.98 -18.32
N ALA A 750 8.10 4.90 -17.37
CA ALA A 750 9.34 5.38 -16.76
C ALA A 750 9.82 4.42 -15.66
N PHE A 751 8.88 3.91 -14.87
CA PHE A 751 9.08 2.92 -13.81
C PHE A 751 8.24 1.66 -14.07
N ARG A 752 8.47 0.63 -13.27
CA ARG A 752 7.88 -0.72 -13.30
C ARG A 752 6.86 -0.90 -12.17
N PRO A 753 6.05 -1.99 -12.19
CA PRO A 753 5.24 -2.46 -11.08
C PRO A 753 5.99 -2.74 -9.76
N SER A 754 7.32 -2.78 -9.77
CA SER A 754 8.19 -2.81 -8.58
C SER A 754 8.60 -1.41 -8.09
N ASP A 755 8.00 -0.36 -8.65
CA ASP A 755 8.39 1.04 -8.49
C ASP A 755 9.88 1.32 -8.89
N ASP A 756 10.58 0.39 -9.56
CA ASP A 756 11.94 0.56 -10.09
C ASP A 756 11.94 1.21 -11.48
N ALA A 757 12.95 2.02 -11.80
CA ALA A 757 13.14 2.59 -13.12
C ALA A 757 13.33 1.51 -14.21
N THR A 758 12.74 1.75 -15.39
CA THR A 758 12.99 0.92 -16.57
C THR A 758 14.41 1.13 -17.11
N ILE A 759 15.01 0.09 -17.69
CA ILE A 759 16.29 0.19 -18.40
C ILE A 759 16.01 0.65 -19.83
N LEU A 760 15.06 0.03 -20.53
CA LEU A 760 14.55 0.51 -21.82
C LEU A 760 13.06 0.83 -21.69
N GLY A 761 12.69 2.07 -22.03
CA GLY A 761 11.39 2.64 -21.65
C GLY A 761 10.16 2.05 -22.34
N PHE A 762 10.27 1.32 -23.46
CA PHE A 762 9.14 0.55 -23.98
C PHE A 762 9.04 -0.79 -23.24
N PHE A 763 8.46 -0.73 -22.05
CA PHE A 763 8.28 -1.87 -21.16
C PHE A 763 7.07 -2.70 -21.59
N ILE A 764 7.27 -3.98 -21.93
CA ILE A 764 6.32 -4.79 -22.71
C ILE A 764 5.06 -5.22 -21.93
N PRO A 765 5.15 -5.79 -20.71
CA PRO A 765 3.98 -6.19 -19.92
C PRO A 765 2.87 -5.12 -19.72
N PRO A 766 3.15 -3.85 -19.34
CA PRO A 766 2.09 -2.85 -19.20
C PRO A 766 1.57 -2.33 -20.55
N ASN A 767 2.36 -2.37 -21.62
CA ASN A 767 1.86 -2.10 -22.97
C ASN A 767 0.86 -3.19 -23.40
N ALA A 768 1.15 -4.46 -23.12
CA ALA A 768 0.22 -5.57 -23.30
C ALA A 768 -1.06 -5.41 -22.46
N MET A 769 -0.91 -5.05 -21.18
CA MET A 769 -2.04 -4.79 -20.28
C MET A 769 -2.93 -3.64 -20.79
N MET A 770 -2.34 -2.48 -21.11
CA MET A 770 -3.04 -1.32 -21.65
C MET A 770 -3.78 -1.67 -22.95
N ALA A 771 -3.18 -2.50 -23.82
CA ALA A 771 -3.81 -2.96 -25.05
C ALA A 771 -5.08 -3.81 -24.81
N VAL A 772 -5.10 -4.62 -23.75
CA VAL A 772 -6.31 -5.35 -23.31
C VAL A 772 -7.34 -4.37 -22.73
N GLN A 773 -6.93 -3.50 -21.81
CA GLN A 773 -7.87 -2.65 -21.08
C GLN A 773 -8.56 -1.61 -21.98
N LEU A 774 -7.86 -1.05 -22.97
CA LEU A 774 -8.47 -0.20 -24.01
C LEU A 774 -9.56 -0.95 -24.79
N GLN A 775 -9.32 -2.23 -25.14
CA GLN A 775 -10.31 -3.07 -25.84
C GLN A 775 -11.46 -3.52 -24.93
N LYS A 776 -11.24 -3.75 -23.63
CA LYS A 776 -12.31 -4.01 -22.66
C LYS A 776 -13.19 -2.77 -22.48
N ILE A 777 -12.61 -1.60 -22.20
CA ILE A 777 -13.36 -0.34 -22.04
C ILE A 777 -14.15 0.00 -23.32
N ALA A 778 -13.61 -0.24 -24.52
CA ALA A 778 -14.35 -0.07 -25.77
C ALA A 778 -15.67 -0.87 -25.79
N LYS A 779 -15.65 -2.13 -25.33
CA LYS A 779 -16.85 -2.97 -25.20
C LYS A 779 -17.81 -2.42 -24.14
N VAL A 780 -17.30 -1.94 -23.01
CA VAL A 780 -18.12 -1.37 -21.91
C VAL A 780 -18.83 -0.09 -22.35
N VAL A 781 -18.13 0.86 -22.95
CA VAL A 781 -18.70 2.11 -23.48
C VAL A 781 -19.78 1.81 -24.53
N LYS A 782 -19.47 0.93 -25.50
CA LYS A 782 -20.43 0.52 -26.54
C LYS A 782 -21.68 -0.17 -25.98
N LYS A 783 -21.56 -0.89 -24.86
CA LYS A 783 -22.68 -1.56 -24.17
C LYS A 783 -23.49 -0.60 -23.28
N ALA A 784 -22.86 0.46 -22.75
CA ALA A 784 -23.58 1.53 -22.03
C ALA A 784 -24.47 2.35 -22.98
N GLY A 785 -24.03 2.53 -24.23
CA GLY A 785 -24.76 3.23 -25.28
C GLY A 785 -24.37 4.71 -25.37
N GLY A 786 -24.32 5.22 -26.61
CA GLY A 786 -23.70 6.51 -26.90
C GLY A 786 -22.18 6.41 -26.95
N HIS A 787 -21.54 7.51 -27.38
CA HIS A 787 -20.09 7.60 -27.55
C HIS A 787 -19.48 6.51 -28.47
N ASP A 788 -20.21 6.05 -29.50
CA ASP A 788 -19.73 5.03 -30.46
C ASP A 788 -18.37 5.38 -31.08
N ASP A 789 -18.16 6.66 -31.44
CA ASP A 789 -16.86 7.17 -31.93
C ASP A 789 -15.71 6.94 -30.95
N LEU A 790 -15.97 7.05 -29.64
CA LEU A 790 -14.98 6.82 -28.59
C LEU A 790 -14.72 5.31 -28.46
N ALA A 791 -15.76 4.48 -28.46
CA ALA A 791 -15.62 3.03 -28.44
C ALA A 791 -14.79 2.52 -29.63
N VAL A 792 -15.06 3.00 -30.85
CA VAL A 792 -14.29 2.65 -32.06
C VAL A 792 -12.84 3.12 -31.94
N LYS A 793 -12.58 4.35 -31.47
CA LYS A 793 -11.20 4.85 -31.25
C LYS A 793 -10.43 4.04 -30.22
N LEU A 794 -11.07 3.64 -29.12
CA LEU A 794 -10.48 2.80 -28.07
C LEU A 794 -10.17 1.39 -28.59
N GLU A 795 -11.10 0.77 -29.32
CA GLU A 795 -10.90 -0.55 -29.94
C GLU A 795 -9.74 -0.53 -30.94
N GLN A 796 -9.66 0.50 -31.79
CA GLN A 796 -8.57 0.68 -32.75
C GLN A 796 -7.23 0.93 -32.06
N ARG A 797 -7.18 1.78 -31.02
CA ARG A 797 -5.96 2.03 -30.22
C ARG A 797 -5.44 0.76 -29.57
N GLY A 798 -6.28 0.02 -28.85
CA GLY A 798 -5.88 -1.22 -28.18
C GLY A 798 -5.44 -2.31 -29.16
N LYS A 799 -6.09 -2.43 -30.33
CA LYS A 799 -5.65 -3.34 -31.40
C LYS A 799 -4.30 -2.96 -32.00
N LYS A 800 -4.04 -1.67 -32.25
CA LYS A 800 -2.73 -1.18 -32.72
C LYS A 800 -1.63 -1.44 -31.69
N LEU A 801 -1.88 -1.13 -30.43
CA LEU A 801 -0.92 -1.38 -29.35
C LEU A 801 -0.63 -2.87 -29.18
N ALA A 802 -1.63 -3.74 -29.32
CA ALA A 802 -1.45 -5.19 -29.32
C ALA A 802 -0.65 -5.71 -30.54
N ALA A 803 -0.66 -5.00 -31.68
CA ALA A 803 0.21 -5.31 -32.81
C ALA A 803 1.66 -4.89 -32.51
N ALA A 804 1.88 -3.64 -32.08
CA ALA A 804 3.17 -3.10 -31.69
C ALA A 804 3.90 -3.96 -30.63
N VAL A 805 3.16 -4.46 -29.63
CA VAL A 805 3.69 -5.37 -28.60
C VAL A 805 4.21 -6.70 -29.19
N ARG A 806 3.60 -7.19 -30.27
CA ARG A 806 4.09 -8.39 -30.96
C ARG A 806 5.25 -8.07 -31.90
N GLU A 807 5.14 -6.97 -32.64
CA GLU A 807 6.11 -6.54 -33.66
C GLU A 807 7.47 -6.15 -33.07
N HIS A 808 7.49 -5.48 -31.90
CA HIS A 808 8.72 -5.02 -31.25
C HIS A 808 9.06 -5.77 -29.96
N GLY A 809 8.08 -6.43 -29.33
CA GLY A 809 8.29 -7.20 -28.12
C GLY A 809 8.77 -8.63 -28.37
N ILE A 810 8.44 -9.25 -29.50
CA ILE A 810 8.89 -10.62 -29.82
C ILE A 810 10.28 -10.60 -30.43
N VAL A 811 11.19 -11.40 -29.89
CA VAL A 811 12.60 -11.45 -30.25
C VAL A 811 13.15 -12.88 -30.21
N ASN A 812 14.03 -13.22 -31.14
CA ASN A 812 14.66 -14.54 -31.16
C ASN A 812 15.75 -14.67 -30.10
N HIS A 813 15.64 -15.68 -29.23
CA HIS A 813 16.63 -16.06 -28.22
C HIS A 813 17.26 -17.43 -28.57
N ALA A 814 18.59 -17.46 -28.74
CA ALA A 814 19.36 -18.62 -29.20
C ALA A 814 19.02 -19.99 -28.55
N LYS A 815 18.80 -20.04 -27.23
CA LYS A 815 18.38 -21.26 -26.49
C LYS A 815 16.87 -21.60 -26.55
N TYR A 816 15.98 -20.60 -26.53
CA TYR A 816 14.54 -20.82 -26.27
C TYR A 816 13.65 -20.63 -27.51
N GLY A 817 14.19 -20.16 -28.64
CA GLY A 817 13.40 -19.75 -29.80
C GLY A 817 12.88 -18.33 -29.64
N ASP A 818 11.75 -18.02 -30.26
CA ASP A 818 11.13 -16.69 -30.14
C ASP A 818 10.47 -16.52 -28.77
N VAL A 819 10.77 -15.41 -28.11
CA VAL A 819 10.32 -15.03 -26.76
C VAL A 819 9.90 -13.57 -26.73
N TYR A 820 9.11 -13.17 -25.73
CA TYR A 820 8.90 -11.76 -25.43
C TYR A 820 10.11 -11.21 -24.67
N ALA A 821 10.62 -10.04 -25.10
CA ALA A 821 11.50 -9.21 -24.32
C ALA A 821 10.73 -8.54 -23.18
N PHE A 822 11.41 -8.27 -22.06
CA PHE A 822 10.84 -7.53 -20.93
C PHE A 822 10.71 -6.04 -21.27
N GLU A 823 11.78 -5.46 -21.80
CA GLU A 823 11.90 -4.05 -22.17
C GLU A 823 12.64 -3.91 -23.51
N VAL A 824 12.24 -2.93 -24.33
CA VAL A 824 12.91 -2.59 -25.62
C VAL A 824 13.05 -1.08 -25.81
N ASP A 825 13.89 -0.65 -26.76
CA ASP A 825 14.09 0.76 -27.10
C ASP A 825 13.58 1.16 -28.51
N GLY A 826 13.27 0.19 -29.36
CA GLY A 826 12.92 0.38 -30.77
C GLY A 826 14.11 0.63 -31.71
N TYR A 827 15.35 0.77 -31.20
CA TYR A 827 16.58 0.76 -32.01
C TYR A 827 17.14 -0.66 -32.19
N GLY A 828 16.71 -1.61 -31.36
CA GLY A 828 17.08 -3.02 -31.41
C GLY A 828 17.62 -3.57 -30.09
N SER A 829 17.79 -2.72 -29.07
CA SER A 829 18.14 -3.15 -27.72
C SER A 829 16.93 -3.81 -27.06
N ARG A 830 17.21 -4.84 -26.26
CA ARG A 830 16.20 -5.69 -25.62
C ARG A 830 16.73 -6.27 -24.31
N ILE A 831 15.93 -6.22 -23.26
CA ILE A 831 16.24 -6.85 -21.97
C ILE A 831 15.48 -8.18 -21.87
N LEU A 832 16.21 -9.25 -21.56
CA LEU A 832 15.68 -10.61 -21.41
C LEU A 832 15.77 -11.00 -19.94
N MET A 833 14.64 -10.89 -19.25
CA MET A 833 14.42 -11.15 -17.82
C MET A 833 12.91 -11.29 -17.57
N ASP A 834 12.50 -11.49 -16.33
CA ASP A 834 11.19 -11.05 -15.85
C ASP A 834 11.31 -10.55 -14.41
N ASP A 835 10.31 -9.78 -13.96
CA ASP A 835 10.17 -9.27 -12.60
C ASP A 835 8.93 -9.91 -11.94
N ALA A 836 8.90 -9.99 -10.62
CA ALA A 836 7.79 -10.61 -9.90
C ALA A 836 6.48 -9.80 -9.91
N ASN A 837 6.54 -8.50 -10.15
CA ASN A 837 5.39 -7.60 -9.96
C ASN A 837 4.50 -7.53 -11.22
N ILE A 838 3.19 -7.64 -11.01
CA ILE A 838 2.19 -7.72 -12.08
C ILE A 838 1.83 -6.30 -12.56
N PRO A 839 1.81 -6.00 -13.88
CA PRO A 839 2.08 -6.89 -15.02
C PRO A 839 3.55 -7.27 -15.23
N SER A 840 3.79 -8.58 -15.33
CA SER A 840 5.05 -9.23 -15.72
C SER A 840 4.87 -10.09 -16.98
N LEU A 841 5.95 -10.58 -17.60
CA LEU A 841 5.86 -11.48 -18.77
C LEU A 841 5.16 -12.79 -18.40
N LEU A 842 5.45 -13.35 -17.22
CA LEU A 842 4.78 -14.54 -16.70
C LEU A 842 3.25 -14.37 -16.64
N SER A 843 2.78 -13.15 -16.36
CA SER A 843 1.36 -12.81 -16.19
C SER A 843 0.57 -12.54 -17.48
N LEU A 844 1.19 -12.52 -18.67
CA LEU A 844 0.51 -12.18 -19.93
C LEU A 844 -0.81 -12.95 -20.23
N PRO A 845 -0.97 -14.25 -19.87
CA PRO A 845 -2.24 -14.94 -20.00
C PRO A 845 -3.27 -14.53 -18.92
N TYR A 846 -2.82 -14.27 -17.69
CA TYR A 846 -3.68 -13.77 -16.59
C TYR A 846 -4.28 -12.40 -16.95
N LEU A 847 -3.48 -11.53 -17.58
CA LEU A 847 -3.92 -10.23 -18.09
C LEU A 847 -4.86 -10.34 -19.32
N GLY A 848 -5.01 -11.53 -19.91
CA GLY A 848 -5.85 -11.77 -21.09
C GLY A 848 -5.28 -11.21 -22.40
N PHE A 849 -3.96 -11.04 -22.52
CA PHE A 849 -3.31 -10.53 -23.74
C PHE A 849 -3.12 -11.61 -24.83
N LEU A 850 -2.86 -12.84 -24.38
CA LEU A 850 -2.64 -14.04 -25.19
C LEU A 850 -3.19 -15.27 -24.45
N ASP A 851 -3.31 -16.40 -25.13
CA ASP A 851 -3.65 -17.66 -24.46
C ASP A 851 -2.42 -18.28 -23.78
N LYS A 852 -2.61 -19.01 -22.68
CA LYS A 852 -1.55 -19.74 -21.98
C LYS A 852 -0.79 -20.75 -22.87
N SER A 853 -1.40 -21.22 -23.96
CA SER A 853 -0.81 -22.15 -24.93
C SER A 853 -0.10 -21.46 -26.10
N ASP A 854 -0.02 -20.12 -26.13
CA ASP A 854 0.77 -19.37 -27.11
C ASP A 854 2.24 -19.81 -27.07
N GLU A 855 2.80 -20.13 -28.24
CA GLU A 855 4.14 -20.75 -28.34
C GLU A 855 5.25 -19.80 -27.86
N VAL A 856 5.14 -18.51 -28.21
CA VAL A 856 6.09 -17.47 -27.80
C VAL A 856 5.99 -17.24 -26.30
N TYR A 857 4.78 -17.20 -25.73
CA TYR A 857 4.60 -17.19 -24.27
C TYR A 857 5.20 -18.43 -23.61
N GLN A 858 4.99 -19.64 -24.14
CA GLN A 858 5.54 -20.86 -23.57
C GLN A 858 7.07 -20.90 -23.63
N ASN A 859 7.68 -20.37 -24.69
CA ASN A 859 9.13 -20.20 -24.78
C ASN A 859 9.65 -19.13 -23.81
N THR A 860 8.91 -18.03 -23.67
CA THR A 860 9.18 -16.97 -22.68
C THR A 860 9.10 -17.53 -21.26
N ARG A 861 8.07 -18.32 -20.93
CA ARG A 861 7.90 -18.99 -19.64
C ARG A 861 9.12 -19.85 -19.30
N LYS A 862 9.55 -20.71 -20.23
CA LYS A 862 10.76 -21.57 -20.06
C LYS A 862 12.03 -20.75 -19.86
N MET A 863 12.14 -19.56 -20.45
CA MET A 863 13.25 -18.64 -20.25
C MET A 863 13.20 -17.96 -18.87
N ILE A 864 12.04 -17.45 -18.47
CA ILE A 864 11.90 -16.60 -17.27
C ILE A 864 11.85 -17.39 -15.96
N THR A 865 11.53 -18.70 -16.04
CA THR A 865 11.63 -19.67 -14.92
C THR A 865 12.86 -20.57 -15.03
N ASP A 866 13.94 -20.09 -15.65
CA ASP A 866 15.24 -20.78 -15.75
C ASP A 866 16.35 -19.78 -15.40
N LYS A 867 17.22 -20.17 -14.46
CA LYS A 867 18.34 -19.36 -13.97
C LYS A 867 19.37 -19.01 -15.06
N ALA A 868 19.41 -19.75 -16.16
CA ALA A 868 20.21 -19.44 -17.34
C ALA A 868 19.48 -18.54 -18.36
N GLY A 869 18.19 -18.26 -18.17
CA GLY A 869 17.36 -17.40 -19.04
C GLY A 869 16.88 -16.09 -18.39
N ASN A 870 16.82 -16.01 -17.06
CA ASN A 870 16.45 -14.80 -16.32
C ASN A 870 17.41 -14.53 -15.15
N PRO A 871 18.10 -13.37 -15.11
CA PRO A 871 19.02 -13.02 -14.02
C PRO A 871 18.33 -12.82 -12.66
N TYR A 872 17.00 -12.69 -12.63
CA TYR A 872 16.20 -12.60 -11.40
C TYR A 872 15.40 -13.88 -11.10
N TYR A 873 15.66 -15.00 -11.79
CA TYR A 873 15.18 -16.31 -11.32
C TYR A 873 16.15 -16.86 -10.27
N LEU A 874 15.78 -16.69 -9.00
CA LEU A 874 16.63 -16.97 -7.85
C LEU A 874 16.30 -18.36 -7.28
N GLU A 875 17.34 -19.09 -6.89
CA GLU A 875 17.22 -20.43 -6.31
C GLU A 875 18.17 -20.57 -5.12
N GLY A 876 17.66 -21.13 -4.02
CA GLY A 876 18.43 -21.52 -2.85
C GLY A 876 17.89 -22.81 -2.22
N PRO A 877 18.44 -23.22 -1.06
CA PRO A 877 18.09 -24.48 -0.41
C PRO A 877 16.67 -24.54 0.18
N GLU A 878 16.05 -23.39 0.49
CA GLU A 878 14.73 -23.36 1.15
C GLU A 878 13.61 -22.77 0.27
N PHE A 879 13.93 -21.87 -0.66
CA PHE A 879 12.95 -21.21 -1.53
C PHE A 879 13.53 -20.88 -2.91
N HIS A 880 12.66 -20.62 -3.89
CA HIS A 880 13.04 -20.18 -5.24
C HIS A 880 11.88 -19.41 -5.90
N GLY A 881 12.17 -18.68 -6.98
CA GLY A 881 11.17 -17.95 -7.76
C GLY A 881 11.77 -16.76 -8.49
N ILE A 882 10.92 -15.94 -9.10
CA ILE A 882 11.35 -14.67 -9.68
C ILE A 882 11.41 -13.63 -8.55
N GLY A 883 12.51 -12.87 -8.50
CA GLY A 883 12.69 -11.70 -7.65
C GLY A 883 12.59 -10.40 -8.45
N GLY A 884 13.48 -9.46 -8.15
CA GLY A 884 13.61 -8.20 -8.89
C GLY A 884 14.72 -7.33 -8.30
N PRO A 885 15.19 -6.28 -9.01
CA PRO A 885 16.23 -5.39 -8.51
C PRO A 885 15.83 -4.62 -7.24
N HIS A 886 14.53 -4.45 -6.98
CA HIS A 886 13.98 -3.75 -5.82
C HIS A 886 14.56 -4.19 -4.47
N ILE A 887 14.65 -5.51 -4.24
CA ILE A 887 15.19 -6.08 -3.00
C ILE A 887 16.60 -6.64 -3.20
N GLY A 888 16.90 -7.22 -4.37
CA GLY A 888 18.23 -7.72 -4.72
C GLY A 888 18.25 -9.18 -5.16
N LEU A 889 19.45 -9.78 -5.14
CA LEU A 889 19.76 -11.06 -5.79
C LEU A 889 19.60 -12.30 -4.88
N GLU A 890 19.11 -12.11 -3.66
CA GLU A 890 18.93 -13.19 -2.67
C GLU A 890 17.44 -13.41 -2.30
N ASN A 891 16.54 -12.52 -2.75
CA ASN A 891 15.13 -12.49 -2.33
C ASN A 891 14.15 -12.74 -3.51
N ALA A 892 13.54 -13.92 -3.54
CA ALA A 892 12.47 -14.25 -4.48
C ALA A 892 11.10 -13.87 -3.92
N TRP A 893 10.15 -13.51 -4.78
CA TRP A 893 8.86 -12.97 -4.37
C TRP A 893 7.74 -14.03 -4.49
N PRO A 894 6.93 -14.30 -3.43
CA PRO A 894 5.81 -15.23 -3.48
C PRO A 894 4.82 -14.99 -4.63
N MET A 895 4.62 -13.74 -5.05
CA MET A 895 3.73 -13.41 -6.17
C MET A 895 4.16 -14.07 -7.49
N SER A 896 5.47 -14.30 -7.71
CA SER A 896 5.96 -14.99 -8.90
C SER A 896 5.51 -16.45 -8.97
N LEU A 897 5.64 -17.18 -7.85
CA LEU A 897 5.16 -18.56 -7.72
C LEU A 897 3.63 -18.65 -7.86
N LEU A 898 2.90 -17.68 -7.32
CA LEU A 898 1.44 -17.63 -7.44
C LEU A 898 0.99 -17.35 -8.87
N MET A 899 1.66 -16.44 -9.59
CA MET A 899 1.47 -16.24 -11.03
C MET A 899 1.84 -17.49 -11.82
N GLN A 900 2.95 -18.17 -11.47
CA GLN A 900 3.37 -19.43 -12.09
C GLN A 900 2.27 -20.50 -11.96
N ALA A 901 1.68 -20.64 -10.77
CA ALA A 901 0.55 -21.54 -10.53
C ALA A 901 -0.71 -21.14 -11.31
N GLN A 902 -1.09 -19.85 -11.32
CA GLN A 902 -2.27 -19.37 -12.06
C GLN A 902 -2.14 -19.49 -13.58
N THR A 903 -0.93 -19.65 -14.10
CA THR A 903 -0.63 -19.76 -15.55
C THR A 903 -0.09 -21.14 -15.95
N SER A 904 -0.19 -22.14 -15.08
CA SER A 904 0.16 -23.54 -15.35
C SER A 904 -1.06 -24.42 -15.60
N ASP A 905 -0.87 -25.52 -16.32
CA ASP A 905 -1.80 -26.65 -16.39
C ASP A 905 -1.29 -27.92 -15.69
N ASN A 906 -0.13 -27.86 -15.05
CA ASN A 906 0.52 -28.98 -14.39
C ASN A 906 0.24 -28.97 -12.88
N ASP A 907 -0.60 -29.91 -12.42
CA ASP A 907 -0.98 -30.08 -11.01
C ASP A 907 0.22 -30.12 -10.04
N THR A 908 1.35 -30.70 -10.47
CA THR A 908 2.57 -30.78 -9.66
C THR A 908 3.31 -29.45 -9.60
N GLU A 909 3.28 -28.62 -10.65
CA GLU A 909 3.82 -27.26 -10.64
C GLU A 909 2.95 -26.37 -9.74
N ILE A 910 1.63 -26.37 -9.98
CA ILE A 910 0.62 -25.63 -9.21
C ILE A 910 0.79 -25.86 -7.71
N MET A 911 0.81 -27.13 -7.28
CA MET A 911 0.91 -27.45 -5.85
C MET A 911 2.31 -27.23 -5.27
N LYS A 912 3.40 -27.36 -6.04
CA LYS A 912 4.74 -26.97 -5.55
C LYS A 912 4.81 -25.48 -5.26
N SER A 913 4.35 -24.64 -6.19
CA SER A 913 4.32 -23.18 -6.04
C SER A 913 3.44 -22.76 -4.84
N ILE A 914 2.25 -23.34 -4.68
CA ILE A 914 1.36 -23.06 -3.54
C ILE A 914 1.97 -23.53 -2.21
N ASN A 915 2.58 -24.72 -2.17
CA ASN A 915 3.22 -25.23 -0.96
C ASN A 915 4.39 -24.35 -0.51
N LEU A 916 5.29 -23.95 -1.42
CA LEU A 916 6.41 -23.05 -1.09
C LEU A 916 5.93 -21.72 -0.47
N VAL A 917 4.85 -21.13 -1.02
CA VAL A 917 4.27 -19.91 -0.46
C VAL A 917 3.61 -20.15 0.90
N ARG A 918 2.93 -21.28 1.11
CA ARG A 918 2.42 -21.67 2.44
C ARG A 918 3.55 -21.83 3.46
N ASP A 919 4.61 -22.53 3.07
CA ASP A 919 5.70 -22.95 3.96
C ASP A 919 6.57 -21.75 4.39
N SER A 920 6.76 -20.77 3.49
CA SER A 920 7.42 -19.49 3.80
C SER A 920 6.53 -18.47 4.54
N SER A 921 5.21 -18.62 4.49
CA SER A 921 4.22 -17.79 5.20
C SER A 921 4.11 -18.10 6.71
N LEU A 922 5.24 -18.25 7.41
CA LEU A 922 5.30 -18.66 8.82
C LEU A 922 4.58 -17.71 9.80
N LEU A 923 4.42 -16.42 9.44
CA LEU A 923 3.59 -15.47 10.18
C LEU A 923 2.10 -15.52 9.83
N GLY A 924 1.65 -16.46 9.00
CA GLY A 924 0.23 -16.64 8.64
C GLY A 924 -0.30 -15.59 7.64
N LEU A 925 0.59 -14.83 6.99
CA LEU A 925 0.30 -13.92 5.88
C LEU A 925 1.35 -14.13 4.78
N VAL A 926 1.03 -13.70 3.56
CA VAL A 926 1.99 -13.69 2.45
C VAL A 926 2.81 -12.41 2.48
N HIS A 927 4.13 -12.58 2.42
CA HIS A 927 5.14 -11.51 2.43
C HIS A 927 5.43 -10.99 1.02
N GLU A 928 6.17 -9.89 0.93
CA GLU A 928 6.62 -9.31 -0.34
C GLU A 928 7.73 -10.15 -0.99
N SER A 929 8.80 -10.44 -0.24
CA SER A 929 9.91 -11.28 -0.70
C SER A 929 10.44 -12.18 0.42
N ILE A 930 11.08 -13.29 0.04
CA ILE A 930 11.64 -14.32 0.90
C ILE A 930 13.09 -14.58 0.48
N ASP A 931 14.02 -14.61 1.44
CA ASP A 931 15.42 -15.03 1.23
C ASP A 931 15.46 -16.51 0.80
N VAL A 932 16.07 -16.79 -0.36
CA VAL A 932 16.11 -18.15 -0.94
C VAL A 932 16.87 -19.18 -0.10
N THR A 933 17.67 -18.70 0.86
CA THR A 933 18.48 -19.50 1.79
C THR A 933 17.89 -19.63 3.19
N ASN A 934 16.90 -18.81 3.54
CA ASN A 934 16.32 -18.77 4.88
C ASN A 934 14.89 -18.18 4.86
N ILE A 935 13.86 -19.03 4.91
CA ILE A 935 12.45 -18.59 4.87
C ILE A 935 12.02 -17.73 6.07
N THR A 936 12.83 -17.63 7.13
CA THR A 936 12.57 -16.71 8.26
C THR A 936 13.01 -15.27 7.98
N ALA A 937 13.78 -15.02 6.91
CA ALA A 937 14.14 -13.69 6.43
C ALA A 937 13.24 -13.30 5.24
N TYR A 938 12.50 -12.21 5.40
CA TYR A 938 11.47 -11.75 4.45
C TYR A 938 11.30 -10.23 4.52
N THR A 939 10.69 -9.64 3.49
CA THR A 939 10.27 -8.22 3.49
C THR A 939 8.76 -8.07 3.65
N ARG A 940 8.36 -6.99 4.35
CA ARG A 940 6.97 -6.54 4.61
C ARG A 940 6.02 -7.62 5.18
N PRO A 941 5.85 -7.69 6.52
CA PRO A 941 4.91 -8.63 7.15
C PRO A 941 3.43 -8.34 6.86
N TRP A 942 3.10 -7.19 6.24
CA TRP A 942 1.73 -6.83 5.85
C TRP A 942 1.72 -6.21 4.44
N PHE A 943 1.60 -7.06 3.44
CA PHE A 943 1.42 -6.67 2.05
C PHE A 943 0.08 -7.18 1.53
N SER A 944 -0.93 -6.30 1.48
CA SER A 944 -2.32 -6.72 1.23
C SER A 944 -2.55 -7.19 -0.22
N TRP A 945 -1.76 -6.70 -1.18
CA TRP A 945 -1.80 -7.17 -2.58
C TRP A 945 -1.32 -8.63 -2.70
N ALA A 946 -0.16 -9.00 -2.14
CA ALA A 946 0.34 -10.38 -2.20
C ALA A 946 -0.62 -11.39 -1.54
N ASN A 947 -1.23 -11.01 -0.41
CA ASN A 947 -2.30 -11.78 0.23
C ASN A 947 -3.52 -11.96 -0.70
N SER A 948 -3.92 -10.90 -1.43
CA SER A 948 -4.98 -11.01 -2.44
C SER A 948 -4.62 -11.94 -3.59
N VAL A 949 -3.39 -11.89 -4.14
CA VAL A 949 -2.94 -12.79 -5.22
C VAL A 949 -2.94 -14.26 -4.78
N PHE A 950 -2.58 -14.54 -3.52
CA PHE A 950 -2.66 -15.88 -2.95
C PHE A 950 -4.10 -16.40 -2.92
N SER A 951 -5.05 -15.58 -2.44
CA SER A 951 -6.46 -15.99 -2.40
C SER A 951 -7.10 -16.10 -3.78
N GLN A 952 -6.71 -15.28 -4.76
CA GLN A 952 -7.10 -15.46 -6.17
C GLN A 952 -6.63 -16.84 -6.68
N THR A 953 -5.39 -17.21 -6.38
CA THR A 953 -4.78 -18.49 -6.78
C THR A 953 -5.56 -19.67 -6.19
N LEU A 954 -5.86 -19.66 -4.89
CA LEU A 954 -6.65 -20.73 -4.27
C LEU A 954 -8.10 -20.77 -4.74
N LEU A 955 -8.74 -19.62 -5.01
CA LEU A 955 -10.10 -19.60 -5.59
C LEU A 955 -10.13 -20.12 -7.03
N LYS A 956 -9.08 -19.87 -7.83
CA LYS A 956 -8.92 -20.46 -9.16
C LYS A 956 -8.76 -21.98 -9.09
N VAL A 957 -7.87 -22.48 -8.23
CA VAL A 957 -7.70 -23.93 -8.04
C VAL A 957 -8.97 -24.58 -7.49
N ALA A 958 -9.68 -23.93 -6.56
CA ALA A 958 -10.96 -24.40 -6.03
C ALA A 958 -12.06 -24.54 -7.11
N ALA A 959 -12.05 -23.68 -8.13
CA ALA A 959 -13.01 -23.69 -9.23
C ALA A 959 -12.63 -24.66 -10.37
N GLU A 960 -11.34 -24.77 -10.70
CA GLU A 960 -10.86 -25.48 -11.90
C GLU A 960 -10.23 -26.84 -11.61
N ARG A 961 -9.60 -27.02 -10.43
CA ARG A 961 -8.82 -28.20 -10.03
C ARG A 961 -9.05 -28.55 -8.55
N PRO A 962 -10.33 -28.74 -8.12
CA PRO A 962 -10.71 -28.88 -6.71
C PRO A 962 -10.03 -30.05 -5.99
N HIS A 963 -9.69 -31.13 -6.70
CA HIS A 963 -9.03 -32.32 -6.17
C HIS A 963 -7.71 -32.00 -5.45
N LEU A 964 -6.97 -30.99 -5.94
CA LEU A 964 -5.66 -30.61 -5.41
C LEU A 964 -5.67 -30.07 -3.98
N ILE A 965 -6.78 -29.48 -3.54
CA ILE A 965 -6.87 -28.76 -2.26
C ILE A 965 -8.05 -29.20 -1.37
N PHE A 966 -9.07 -29.83 -1.97
CA PHE A 966 -10.22 -30.41 -1.27
C PHE A 966 -10.21 -31.95 -1.23
N GLY A 967 -9.26 -32.60 -1.91
CA GLY A 967 -9.11 -34.05 -1.96
C GLY A 967 -9.88 -34.72 -3.12
N GLU A 968 -9.58 -35.98 -3.36
CA GLU A 968 -10.10 -36.75 -4.50
C GLU A 968 -11.64 -36.77 -4.57
N GLY A 969 -12.17 -36.57 -5.78
CA GLY A 969 -13.61 -36.53 -6.04
C GLY A 969 -14.34 -35.30 -5.51
N ALA A 970 -13.64 -34.26 -5.05
CA ALA A 970 -14.27 -33.03 -4.59
C ALA A 970 -14.87 -32.18 -5.73
N GLU A 971 -16.12 -31.74 -5.56
CA GLU A 971 -16.83 -30.84 -6.48
C GLU A 971 -16.13 -29.46 -6.64
N PRO A 972 -16.23 -28.77 -7.78
CA PRO A 972 -15.80 -27.39 -7.92
C PRO A 972 -16.40 -26.44 -6.87
N TYR A 973 -15.66 -25.39 -6.49
CA TYR A 973 -16.19 -24.25 -5.75
C TYR A 973 -16.22 -23.00 -6.63
N ASN A 974 -17.41 -22.45 -6.84
CA ASN A 974 -17.61 -21.20 -7.55
C ASN A 974 -18.40 -20.23 -6.63
N ILE A 975 -18.07 -18.94 -6.75
CA ILE A 975 -18.64 -17.83 -5.98
C ILE A 975 -19.89 -17.28 -6.66
#